data_AF-A0AAV9Q7Q4-F1
#
_entry.id   AF-A0AAV9Q7Q4-F1
#
_cell.length_a   1.000
_cell.length_b   1.000
_cell.length_c   1.000
_cell.angle_alpha   90.00
_cell.angle_beta   90.00
_cell.angle_gamma   90.00
#
_symmetry.space_group_name_H-M   'P 1'
#
loop_
_entity.id
_entity.type
_entity.pdbx_description
1 polymer ?
#
loop_
_entity_poly.entity_id
_entity_poly.type
_entity_poly.pdbx_seq_one_letter_code
_entity_poly.pdbx_strand_id
1 'polypeptide(L)'
;MFKTLNKTPAAAVLQHISGVLSTSSKRHLSLHEHQAQGLLAEYGINVPNGRAAISVEDVGAAVTAFGGNAVLKSQILAGGRGKGSFDNGLKSGVHIVSSKSEAEKLASRMLGHKLVTKQTSSEGLPVNQLYVTEKVDIANEYYLAFTVSREHYAPVLLMCKGGGTGIEGLAARSPEEVVNISLKYSKGITDDIVSTVCQKLALAQERHVEVKELLSSLYRVFRERDATLLEINPLVHNQKTGQLMCADTKLTVDNAAVHRQVQVFKLRDFSQEKPIELEAEKHGLIYIQLEGSIGCLVNGAGLAMATNDAVAHFGGKCANFLDGGGQADVARMVKAFELILSDQNVNTILVNIYGGEYYLNEPWRIIRCDMIAESVIAAAQHFGDVPVVGTNAEQGQQMIANSGLKLFAESEFDGAVKKAIELSNRGTTNTQESSTSETTQTSRPNSYIPSNASVGRKALRAFSTTSFSSSILKKLRASTSTWSTQQQSRSLSSSSRRAASYNESIPNLAINQNTRVMYQGFTGRAASRNAVEAIKYGTNIVGGVSRSQRSSSGKHTDAGLSNLPVFSTVRQAVDETKPDASAVFIPAQFAADAIIESIEAEVPLIVSVAEHIPVHDMLRVQEVLRTQSKSRLVGPNCPGIISPVNACKIGIMPHLQYAPGVVGIASKSGTLSYEAVGSTTKAGLGQSLCVGVGGDLLPGTSLLDAVTAMIADPATKGIVLLGEIGGDAEIRAAALLKQYREGEINAGRTPKPVVGMVTGRTAPKGRTMGHAGAIAGGGSSVTAEDKVKAMQDAGIVVPVHPGEIGPVMKELLRKAQISW
;
A
#
# COMPACT_ATOMS: atom_id res chain seq x y z
N MET A 1 -30.90 -11.81 8.63
CA MET A 1 -29.88 -11.22 7.73
C MET A 1 -28.52 -11.90 7.84
N PHE A 2 -27.88 -12.01 9.01
CA PHE A 2 -26.50 -12.53 9.13
C PHE A 2 -26.26 -14.04 8.87
N LYS A 3 -27.30 -14.86 8.65
CA LYS A 3 -27.18 -16.33 8.56
C LYS A 3 -27.07 -16.90 7.13
N THR A 4 -27.21 -16.09 6.08
CA THR A 4 -27.33 -16.55 4.68
C THR A 4 -26.09 -16.31 3.79
N LEU A 5 -24.99 -15.77 4.32
CA LEU A 5 -23.85 -15.23 3.54
C LEU A 5 -22.80 -16.24 3.03
N ASN A 6 -23.06 -17.55 3.06
CA ASN A 6 -22.02 -18.59 2.85
C ASN A 6 -21.93 -19.19 1.43
N LYS A 7 -22.33 -18.47 0.38
CA LYS A 7 -22.15 -18.97 -1.00
C LYS A 7 -21.46 -17.95 -1.89
N THR A 8 -20.13 -18.03 -1.94
CA THR A 8 -19.33 -17.39 -2.97
C THR A 8 -19.57 -18.12 -4.31
N PRO A 9 -19.87 -17.44 -5.43
CA PRO A 9 -20.00 -18.09 -6.72
C PRO A 9 -18.63 -18.60 -7.19
N ALA A 10 -18.58 -19.87 -7.62
CA ALA A 10 -17.37 -20.53 -8.17
C ALA A 10 -16.71 -19.77 -9.34
N ALA A 11 -17.43 -18.83 -9.98
CA ALA A 11 -16.94 -17.99 -11.06
C ALA A 11 -15.91 -16.92 -10.61
N ALA A 12 -15.93 -16.48 -9.34
CA ALA A 12 -14.99 -15.46 -8.83
C ALA A 12 -13.56 -16.01 -8.62
N VAL A 13 -13.44 -17.32 -8.39
CA VAL A 13 -12.16 -18.04 -8.20
C VAL A 13 -11.35 -18.12 -9.50
N LEU A 14 -12.02 -18.06 -10.66
CA LEU A 14 -11.41 -18.23 -11.98
C LEU A 14 -10.66 -16.99 -12.49
N GLN A 15 -10.88 -15.80 -11.90
CA GLN A 15 -10.27 -14.54 -12.35
C GLN A 15 -8.95 -14.19 -11.62
N HIS A 16 -8.45 -15.03 -10.72
CA HIS A 16 -7.44 -14.64 -9.74
C HIS A 16 -5.98 -14.63 -10.24
N ILE A 17 -5.63 -15.28 -11.35
CA ILE A 17 -4.28 -15.84 -11.48
C ILE A 17 -3.30 -14.91 -12.23
N SER A 18 -3.77 -14.00 -13.08
CA SER A 18 -2.91 -13.26 -14.02
C SER A 18 -2.24 -12.00 -13.49
N GLY A 19 -2.66 -11.45 -12.35
CA GLY A 19 -2.16 -10.15 -11.89
C GLY A 19 -0.95 -10.21 -10.96
N VAL A 20 -0.66 -11.32 -10.28
CA VAL A 20 0.29 -11.36 -9.12
C VAL A 20 1.72 -10.96 -9.48
N LEU A 21 2.09 -10.98 -10.76
CA LEU A 21 3.50 -11.07 -11.18
C LEU A 21 3.97 -9.87 -12.02
N SER A 22 3.11 -8.87 -12.21
CA SER A 22 3.44 -7.63 -12.93
C SER A 22 4.07 -6.58 -11.99
N THR A 23 5.40 -6.42 -12.11
CA THR A 23 6.25 -5.25 -11.74
C THR A 23 5.91 -4.38 -10.54
N SER A 24 6.88 -4.25 -9.64
CA SER A 24 6.87 -3.35 -8.50
C SER A 24 7.34 -1.94 -8.88
N SER A 25 6.64 -0.91 -8.41
CA SER A 25 7.16 -0.05 -7.33
C SER A 25 6.10 1.00 -6.99
N LYS A 26 5.61 0.95 -5.75
CA LYS A 26 6.03 1.86 -4.67
C LYS A 26 5.36 1.43 -3.38
N ARG A 27 6.00 0.46 -2.71
CA ARG A 27 5.94 0.07 -1.27
C ARG A 27 6.79 -1.15 -0.94
N HIS A 28 7.60 -1.63 -1.88
CA HIS A 28 8.45 -2.77 -1.62
C HIS A 28 9.82 -2.58 -2.25
N LEU A 29 10.85 -2.98 -1.51
CA LEU A 29 12.22 -3.09 -1.99
C LEU A 29 12.31 -4.32 -2.89
N SER A 30 12.63 -4.11 -4.16
CA SER A 30 12.98 -5.20 -5.07
C SER A 30 14.49 -5.37 -5.11
N LEU A 31 14.93 -6.61 -4.98
CA LEU A 31 16.35 -6.97 -5.05
C LEU A 31 16.71 -7.42 -6.46
N HIS A 32 17.96 -7.18 -6.84
CA HIS A 32 18.55 -7.82 -8.02
C HIS A 32 18.61 -9.33 -7.81
N GLU A 33 18.56 -10.09 -8.90
CA GLU A 33 18.54 -11.56 -8.87
C GLU A 33 19.73 -12.12 -8.07
N HIS A 34 20.94 -11.60 -8.30
CA HIS A 34 22.15 -12.06 -7.59
C HIS A 34 22.08 -11.81 -6.07
N GLN A 35 21.43 -10.71 -5.64
CA GLN A 35 21.23 -10.39 -4.23
C GLN A 35 20.20 -11.34 -3.62
N ALA A 36 19.10 -11.58 -4.33
CA ALA A 36 18.06 -12.51 -3.89
C ALA A 36 18.58 -13.94 -3.78
N GLN A 37 19.36 -14.41 -4.76
CA GLN A 37 20.01 -15.73 -4.73
C GLN A 37 21.07 -15.82 -3.63
N GLY A 38 21.83 -14.75 -3.37
CA GLY A 38 22.73 -14.67 -2.22
C GLY A 38 21.99 -14.90 -0.91
N LEU A 39 20.83 -14.26 -0.73
CA LEU A 39 19.96 -14.50 0.44
C LEU A 39 19.43 -15.93 0.47
N LEU A 40 19.03 -16.54 -0.66
CA LEU A 40 18.60 -17.94 -0.67
C LEU A 40 19.73 -18.89 -0.25
N ALA A 41 20.95 -18.65 -0.73
CA ALA A 41 22.13 -19.44 -0.39
C ALA A 41 22.45 -19.40 1.11
N GLU A 42 22.27 -18.25 1.79
CA GLU A 42 22.41 -18.14 3.26
C GLU A 42 21.46 -19.09 4.03
N TYR A 43 20.32 -19.43 3.43
CA TYR A 43 19.35 -20.37 3.99
C TYR A 43 19.58 -21.82 3.55
N GLY A 44 20.70 -22.11 2.87
CA GLY A 44 21.03 -23.45 2.37
C GLY A 44 20.22 -23.89 1.17
N ILE A 45 19.56 -22.95 0.46
CA ILE A 45 18.78 -23.26 -0.74
C ILE A 45 19.73 -23.37 -1.94
N ASN A 46 19.53 -24.43 -2.73
CA ASN A 46 20.34 -24.69 -3.91
C ASN A 46 20.06 -23.66 -5.02
N VAL A 47 21.08 -22.86 -5.35
CA VAL A 47 21.07 -21.85 -6.42
C VAL A 47 22.30 -22.06 -7.32
N PRO A 48 22.27 -21.64 -8.59
CA PRO A 48 23.43 -21.71 -9.46
C PRO A 48 24.60 -20.90 -8.90
N ASN A 49 25.83 -21.35 -9.14
CA ASN A 49 26.99 -20.51 -8.92
C ASN A 49 26.91 -19.28 -9.83
N GLY A 50 27.07 -18.09 -9.26
CA GLY A 50 27.05 -16.86 -10.03
C GLY A 50 27.86 -15.73 -9.41
N ARG A 51 28.27 -14.79 -10.25
CA ARG A 51 29.05 -13.60 -9.88
C ARG A 51 28.44 -12.37 -10.52
N ALA A 52 28.19 -11.34 -9.70
CA ALA A 52 27.87 -10.01 -10.20
C ALA A 52 29.16 -9.37 -10.76
N ALA A 53 29.05 -8.76 -11.94
CA ALA A 53 30.15 -8.16 -12.68
C ALA A 53 29.75 -6.75 -13.12
N ILE A 54 30.62 -5.78 -12.81
CA ILE A 54 30.41 -4.36 -13.16
C ILE A 54 31.33 -3.90 -14.30
N SER A 55 32.26 -4.76 -14.72
CA SER A 55 33.19 -4.51 -15.82
C SER A 55 33.21 -5.69 -16.80
N VAL A 56 33.72 -5.43 -18.00
CA VAL A 56 33.87 -6.46 -19.04
C VAL A 56 34.89 -7.53 -18.58
N GLU A 57 35.93 -7.10 -17.89
CA GLU A 57 36.99 -7.94 -17.33
C GLU A 57 36.43 -8.88 -16.26
N ASP A 58 35.57 -8.39 -15.36
CA ASP A 58 34.91 -9.20 -14.34
C ASP A 58 34.04 -10.29 -14.98
N VAL A 59 33.32 -9.96 -16.06
CA VAL A 59 32.54 -10.94 -16.82
C VAL A 59 33.44 -12.03 -17.39
N GLY A 60 34.54 -11.64 -18.05
CA GLY A 60 35.49 -12.59 -18.62
C GLY A 60 36.13 -13.51 -17.56
N ALA A 61 36.45 -12.95 -16.39
CA ALA A 61 36.97 -13.70 -15.26
C ALA A 61 35.94 -14.69 -14.68
N ALA A 62 34.68 -14.28 -14.53
CA ALA A 62 33.61 -15.15 -14.06
C ALA A 62 33.35 -16.32 -15.02
N VAL A 63 33.27 -16.05 -16.33
CA VAL A 63 33.09 -17.09 -17.36
C VAL A 63 34.23 -18.10 -17.35
N THR A 64 35.47 -17.63 -17.18
CA THR A 64 36.64 -18.52 -17.06
C THR A 64 36.53 -19.41 -15.82
N ALA A 65 36.11 -18.85 -14.68
CA ALA A 65 35.91 -19.60 -13.44
C ALA A 65 34.84 -20.70 -13.56
N PHE A 66 33.86 -20.54 -14.45
CA PHE A 66 32.81 -21.52 -14.73
C PHE A 66 33.14 -22.50 -15.87
N GLY A 67 34.40 -22.55 -16.31
CA GLY A 67 34.83 -23.49 -17.35
C GLY A 67 34.43 -23.08 -18.78
N GLY A 68 34.18 -21.80 -19.02
CA GLY A 68 33.96 -21.22 -20.35
C GLY A 68 32.50 -21.12 -20.79
N ASN A 69 31.60 -21.91 -20.20
CA ASN A 69 30.16 -21.86 -20.49
C ASN A 69 29.41 -21.14 -19.37
N ALA A 70 28.65 -20.10 -19.71
CA ALA A 70 27.93 -19.30 -18.72
C ALA A 70 26.64 -18.69 -19.31
N VAL A 71 25.84 -18.09 -18.44
CA VAL A 71 24.71 -17.25 -18.80
C VAL A 71 24.95 -15.84 -18.28
N LEU A 72 24.89 -14.85 -19.16
CA LEU A 72 24.94 -13.42 -18.82
C LEU A 72 23.52 -12.91 -18.68
N LYS A 73 23.18 -12.35 -17.53
CA LYS A 73 21.85 -11.79 -17.24
C LYS A 73 21.96 -10.32 -16.85
N SER A 74 21.32 -9.43 -17.59
CA SER A 74 21.17 -8.02 -17.20
C SER A 74 20.54 -7.91 -15.82
N GLN A 75 21.13 -7.10 -14.95
CA GLN A 75 20.58 -6.81 -13.64
C GLN A 75 19.86 -5.46 -13.70
N ILE A 76 18.56 -5.54 -13.95
CA ILE A 76 17.61 -4.43 -13.82
C ILE A 76 16.47 -4.87 -12.92
N LEU A 77 15.85 -3.93 -12.21
CA LEU A 77 14.70 -4.23 -11.34
C LEU A 77 13.38 -4.35 -12.13
N ALA A 78 13.42 -5.10 -13.24
CA ALA A 78 12.28 -5.43 -14.08
C ALA A 78 12.44 -6.85 -14.68
N GLY A 79 11.31 -7.55 -14.84
CA GLY A 79 11.25 -8.85 -15.50
C GLY A 79 11.18 -8.74 -17.03
N GLY A 80 11.05 -9.88 -17.70
CA GLY A 80 10.95 -9.93 -19.17
C GLY A 80 12.27 -9.64 -19.91
N ARG A 81 13.41 -9.70 -19.21
CA ARG A 81 14.76 -9.39 -19.71
C ARG A 81 15.11 -10.14 -21.00
N GLY A 82 14.78 -11.44 -21.10
CA GLY A 82 15.07 -12.26 -22.29
C GLY A 82 14.35 -11.82 -23.57
N LYS A 83 13.28 -11.02 -23.46
CA LYS A 83 12.54 -10.44 -24.59
C LYS A 83 12.79 -8.94 -24.75
N GLY A 84 13.69 -8.37 -23.95
CA GLY A 84 14.00 -6.95 -23.96
C GLY A 84 14.85 -6.51 -25.16
N SER A 85 14.96 -5.19 -25.34
CA SER A 85 15.82 -4.56 -26.34
C SER A 85 16.60 -3.42 -25.71
N PHE A 86 17.89 -3.33 -26.03
CA PHE A 86 18.75 -2.24 -25.61
C PHE A 86 18.58 -1.01 -26.51
N ASP A 87 18.90 0.16 -25.95
CA ASP A 87 18.97 1.44 -26.67
C ASP A 87 19.94 1.43 -27.87
N ASN A 88 20.99 0.61 -27.82
CA ASN A 88 21.95 0.42 -28.90
C ASN A 88 21.55 -0.65 -29.94
N GLY A 89 20.31 -1.14 -29.87
CA GLY A 89 19.75 -2.13 -30.80
C GLY A 89 20.05 -3.60 -30.47
N LEU A 90 20.87 -3.90 -29.45
CA LEU A 90 21.08 -5.29 -29.00
C LEU A 90 19.75 -5.90 -28.50
N LYS A 91 19.49 -7.16 -28.88
CA LYS A 91 18.29 -7.90 -28.45
C LYS A 91 18.62 -8.85 -27.31
N SER A 92 17.65 -9.06 -26.42
CA SER A 92 17.74 -9.85 -25.20
C SER A 92 18.70 -9.29 -24.16
N GLY A 93 18.25 -9.25 -22.90
CA GLY A 93 19.10 -9.04 -21.73
C GLY A 93 19.64 -10.34 -21.12
N VAL A 94 19.41 -11.49 -21.75
CA VAL A 94 19.87 -12.81 -21.28
C VAL A 94 20.56 -13.53 -22.44
N HIS A 95 21.83 -13.89 -22.26
CA HIS A 95 22.65 -14.53 -23.29
C HIS A 95 23.38 -15.75 -22.74
N ILE A 96 23.36 -16.86 -23.47
CA ILE A 96 24.20 -18.02 -23.19
C ILE A 96 25.50 -17.83 -23.97
N VAL A 97 26.65 -18.00 -23.32
CA VAL A 97 27.97 -17.85 -23.92
C VAL A 97 28.78 -19.11 -23.75
N SER A 98 29.65 -19.40 -24.72
CA SER A 98 30.51 -20.59 -24.72
C SER A 98 32.01 -20.25 -24.60
N SER A 99 32.35 -18.97 -24.51
CA SER A 99 33.74 -18.53 -24.34
C SER A 99 33.87 -17.17 -23.66
N LYS A 100 35.05 -16.92 -23.05
CA LYS A 100 35.42 -15.61 -22.49
C LYS A 100 35.30 -14.47 -23.52
N SER A 101 35.84 -14.66 -24.73
CA SER A 101 35.85 -13.61 -25.76
C SER A 101 34.44 -13.21 -26.23
N GLU A 102 33.55 -14.20 -26.38
CA GLU A 102 32.14 -13.95 -26.70
C GLU A 102 31.45 -13.16 -25.58
N ALA A 103 31.68 -13.56 -24.33
CA ALA A 103 31.12 -12.91 -23.16
C ALA A 103 31.57 -11.45 -23.03
N GLU A 104 32.86 -11.17 -23.24
CA GLU A 104 33.41 -9.81 -23.17
C GLU A 104 32.81 -8.91 -24.27
N LYS A 105 32.67 -9.43 -25.49
CA LYS A 105 32.02 -8.70 -26.60
C LYS A 105 30.57 -8.36 -26.28
N LEU A 106 29.79 -9.31 -25.76
CA LEU A 106 28.41 -9.05 -25.37
C LEU A 106 28.33 -8.07 -24.20
N ALA A 107 29.15 -8.25 -23.16
CA ALA A 107 29.20 -7.38 -22.00
C ALA A 107 29.47 -5.92 -22.37
N SER A 108 30.39 -5.66 -23.31
CA SER A 108 30.69 -4.32 -23.81
C SER A 108 29.51 -3.60 -24.46
N ARG A 109 28.50 -4.35 -24.93
CA ARG A 109 27.27 -3.84 -25.54
C ARG A 109 26.08 -3.83 -24.57
N MET A 110 26.24 -4.39 -23.37
CA MET A 110 25.20 -4.46 -22.35
C MET A 110 25.46 -3.46 -21.22
N LEU A 111 26.67 -3.44 -20.67
CA LEU A 111 27.05 -2.56 -19.57
C LEU A 111 27.02 -1.09 -20.00
N GLY A 112 26.43 -0.23 -19.17
CA GLY A 112 26.29 1.21 -19.43
C GLY A 112 25.16 1.59 -20.39
N HIS A 113 24.46 0.60 -20.96
CA HIS A 113 23.31 0.81 -21.84
C HIS A 113 21.98 0.64 -21.10
N LYS A 114 20.88 1.15 -21.67
CA LYS A 114 19.53 0.97 -21.12
C LYS A 114 18.81 -0.20 -21.77
N LEU A 115 18.17 -1.03 -20.95
CA LEU A 115 17.35 -2.15 -21.38
C LEU A 115 15.86 -1.82 -21.24
N VAL A 116 15.14 -1.85 -22.37
CA VAL A 116 13.69 -1.72 -22.43
C VAL A 116 13.06 -3.11 -22.42
N THR A 117 12.06 -3.31 -21.56
CA THR A 117 11.26 -4.53 -21.48
C THR A 117 9.77 -4.18 -21.52
N LYS A 118 8.89 -5.19 -21.57
CA LYS A 118 7.43 -5.00 -21.38
C LYS A 118 7.08 -4.35 -20.02
N GLN A 119 8.03 -4.42 -19.09
CA GLN A 119 7.89 -4.07 -17.68
C GLN A 119 8.55 -2.72 -17.32
N THR A 120 9.22 -2.06 -18.27
CA THR A 120 9.83 -0.73 -18.10
C THR A 120 9.05 0.34 -18.87
N SER A 121 9.33 1.61 -18.60
CA SER A 121 8.95 2.69 -19.51
C SER A 121 9.69 2.55 -20.86
N SER A 122 9.30 3.37 -21.83
CA SER A 122 9.99 3.51 -23.12
C SER A 122 11.46 3.90 -22.99
N GLU A 123 11.85 4.56 -21.89
CA GLU A 123 13.24 4.96 -21.60
C GLU A 123 14.13 3.78 -21.17
N GLY A 124 13.54 2.67 -20.72
CA GLY A 124 14.26 1.52 -20.18
C GLY A 124 14.94 1.77 -18.84
N LEU A 125 15.65 0.76 -18.33
CA LEU A 125 16.44 0.85 -17.11
C LEU A 125 17.93 0.67 -17.39
N PRO A 126 18.83 1.39 -16.70
CA PRO A 126 20.26 1.29 -16.92
C PRO A 126 20.80 -0.08 -16.45
N VAL A 127 21.61 -0.70 -17.30
CA VAL A 127 22.31 -1.96 -16.99
C VAL A 127 23.72 -1.61 -16.48
N ASN A 128 23.83 -1.39 -15.16
CA ASN A 128 25.09 -1.04 -14.51
C ASN A 128 25.91 -2.28 -14.09
N GLN A 129 25.29 -3.45 -14.10
CA GLN A 129 25.92 -4.71 -13.71
C GLN A 129 25.27 -5.89 -14.45
N LEU A 130 26.05 -6.94 -14.65
CA LEU A 130 25.62 -8.23 -15.19
C LEU A 130 25.75 -9.31 -14.11
N TYR A 131 24.85 -10.28 -14.13
CA TYR A 131 25.00 -11.49 -13.35
C TYR A 131 25.42 -12.62 -14.26
N VAL A 132 26.63 -13.13 -14.04
CA VAL A 132 27.20 -14.25 -14.77
C VAL A 132 26.96 -15.50 -13.94
N THR A 133 26.16 -16.43 -14.45
CA THR A 133 25.89 -17.70 -13.78
C THR A 133 26.46 -18.87 -14.57
N GLU A 134 26.75 -19.97 -13.89
CA GLU A 134 27.00 -21.24 -14.58
C GLU A 134 25.77 -21.65 -15.40
N LYS A 135 26.01 -22.41 -16.47
CA LYS A 135 24.94 -22.99 -17.27
C LYS A 135 24.39 -24.22 -16.55
N VAL A 136 23.09 -24.21 -16.26
CA VAL A 136 22.38 -25.32 -15.61
C VAL A 136 21.83 -26.29 -16.67
N ASP A 137 21.98 -27.60 -16.45
CA ASP A 137 21.36 -28.65 -17.27
C ASP A 137 19.95 -28.96 -16.77
N ILE A 138 18.95 -28.64 -17.59
CA ILE A 138 17.54 -28.60 -17.18
C ILE A 138 16.82 -29.84 -17.70
N ALA A 139 16.29 -30.67 -16.79
CA ALA A 139 15.38 -31.76 -17.14
C ALA A 139 13.92 -31.29 -17.18
N ASN A 140 13.50 -30.52 -16.17
CA ASN A 140 12.16 -29.92 -16.09
C ASN A 140 12.26 -28.51 -15.47
N GLU A 141 11.32 -27.64 -15.81
CA GLU A 141 11.16 -26.30 -15.24
C GLU A 141 9.80 -26.16 -14.58
N TYR A 142 9.78 -25.72 -13.34
CA TYR A 142 8.58 -25.43 -12.57
C TYR A 142 8.53 -23.95 -12.21
N TYR A 143 7.33 -23.46 -11.95
CA TYR A 143 7.12 -22.15 -11.36
C TYR A 143 6.69 -22.31 -9.91
N LEU A 144 7.24 -21.48 -9.01
CA LEU A 144 6.87 -21.46 -7.60
C LEU A 144 6.94 -20.02 -7.06
N ALA A 145 5.94 -19.59 -6.29
CA ALA A 145 6.03 -18.32 -5.56
C ALA A 145 5.27 -18.32 -4.24
N PHE A 146 5.83 -17.62 -3.25
CA PHE A 146 5.12 -17.20 -2.05
C PHE A 146 4.70 -15.73 -2.17
N THR A 147 3.45 -15.44 -1.86
CA THR A 147 2.93 -14.07 -1.79
C THR A 147 1.79 -13.98 -0.77
N VAL A 148 1.14 -12.82 -0.69
CA VAL A 148 0.06 -12.53 0.26
C VAL A 148 -1.27 -12.45 -0.48
N SER A 149 -2.24 -13.26 -0.09
CA SER A 149 -3.61 -13.16 -0.59
C SER A 149 -4.42 -12.20 0.27
N ARG A 150 -4.97 -11.17 -0.38
CA ARG A 150 -5.91 -10.21 0.21
C ARG A 150 -7.29 -10.81 0.43
N GLU A 151 -7.65 -11.81 -0.36
CA GLU A 151 -8.93 -12.49 -0.28
C GLU A 151 -8.97 -13.44 0.92
N HIS A 152 -7.91 -14.24 1.07
CA HIS A 152 -7.81 -15.24 2.13
C HIS A 152 -7.19 -14.66 3.41
N TYR A 153 -6.66 -13.44 3.36
CA TYR A 153 -5.96 -12.78 4.45
C TYR A 153 -4.82 -13.64 5.03
N ALA A 154 -4.08 -14.29 4.13
CA ALA A 154 -3.12 -15.33 4.46
C ALA A 154 -1.96 -15.35 3.44
N PRO A 155 -0.81 -15.92 3.80
CA PRO A 155 0.21 -16.27 2.80
C PRO A 155 -0.33 -17.34 1.86
N VAL A 156 0.09 -17.29 0.60
CA VAL A 156 -0.26 -18.29 -0.41
C VAL A 156 0.98 -18.79 -1.13
N LEU A 157 0.96 -20.09 -1.45
CA LEU A 157 1.92 -20.74 -2.34
C LEU A 157 1.27 -20.91 -3.71
N LEU A 158 1.86 -20.30 -4.73
CA LEU A 158 1.51 -20.45 -6.14
C LEU A 158 2.50 -21.40 -6.82
N MET A 159 2.01 -22.30 -7.67
CA MET A 159 2.89 -23.19 -8.43
C MET A 159 2.27 -23.68 -9.74
N CYS A 160 3.10 -24.00 -10.72
CA CYS A 160 2.66 -24.72 -11.93
C CYS A 160 3.81 -25.52 -12.58
N LYS A 161 3.44 -26.43 -13.50
CA LYS A 161 4.39 -27.27 -14.25
C LYS A 161 5.10 -26.56 -15.41
N GLY A 162 4.60 -25.41 -15.85
CA GLY A 162 5.13 -24.66 -16.99
C GLY A 162 6.08 -23.53 -16.58
N GLY A 163 7.19 -23.85 -15.91
CA GLY A 163 8.21 -22.86 -15.54
C GLY A 163 8.92 -22.25 -16.76
N GLY A 164 9.72 -21.19 -16.55
CA GLY A 164 10.58 -20.61 -17.59
C GLY A 164 9.86 -19.79 -18.66
N THR A 165 8.51 -19.80 -18.65
CA THR A 165 7.66 -18.99 -19.53
C THR A 165 6.93 -17.89 -18.74
N GLY A 166 6.39 -16.89 -19.44
CA GLY A 166 5.63 -15.80 -18.82
C GLY A 166 4.32 -16.32 -18.22
N ILE A 167 4.35 -16.60 -16.93
CA ILE A 167 3.25 -17.09 -16.09
C ILE A 167 1.98 -16.23 -16.20
N GLU A 168 2.10 -14.92 -16.46
CA GLU A 168 0.94 -14.05 -16.65
C GLU A 168 0.10 -14.47 -17.87
N GLY A 169 0.76 -14.97 -18.92
CA GLY A 169 0.09 -15.50 -20.10
C GLY A 169 -0.52 -16.89 -19.88
N LEU A 170 0.11 -17.72 -19.05
CA LEU A 170 -0.44 -19.02 -18.67
C LEU A 170 -1.67 -18.86 -17.80
N ALA A 171 -1.59 -18.00 -16.79
CA ALA A 171 -2.68 -17.65 -15.90
C ALA A 171 -3.92 -17.08 -16.61
N ALA A 172 -3.73 -16.39 -17.74
CA ALA A 172 -4.83 -15.85 -18.54
C ALA A 172 -5.47 -16.88 -19.47
N ARG A 173 -4.70 -17.86 -19.96
CA ARG A 173 -5.18 -18.87 -20.94
C ARG A 173 -5.68 -20.16 -20.28
N SER A 174 -5.00 -20.58 -19.22
CA SER A 174 -5.18 -21.87 -18.53
C SER A 174 -5.01 -21.68 -17.02
N PRO A 175 -5.89 -20.89 -16.36
CA PRO A 175 -5.79 -20.62 -14.93
C PRO A 175 -5.78 -21.89 -14.07
N GLU A 176 -6.48 -22.94 -14.46
CA GLU A 176 -6.54 -24.23 -13.78
C GLU A 176 -5.19 -24.93 -13.62
N GLU A 177 -4.19 -24.57 -14.43
CA GLU A 177 -2.83 -25.11 -14.33
C GLU A 177 -2.01 -24.47 -13.19
N VAL A 178 -2.42 -23.30 -12.71
CA VAL A 178 -1.77 -22.61 -11.59
C VAL A 178 -2.48 -22.97 -10.29
N VAL A 179 -1.78 -23.72 -9.46
CA VAL A 179 -2.29 -24.15 -8.16
C VAL A 179 -2.02 -23.06 -7.13
N ASN A 180 -3.05 -22.71 -6.36
CA ASN A 180 -2.99 -21.75 -5.26
C ASN A 180 -3.32 -22.45 -3.93
N ILE A 181 -2.36 -22.48 -3.00
CA ILE A 181 -2.51 -23.10 -1.68
C ILE A 181 -2.40 -22.01 -0.61
N SER A 182 -3.49 -21.80 0.13
CA SER A 182 -3.48 -20.91 1.30
C SER A 182 -2.79 -21.56 2.50
N LEU A 183 -1.94 -20.79 3.18
CA LEU A 183 -1.12 -21.22 4.29
C LEU A 183 -1.61 -20.59 5.60
N LYS A 184 -1.44 -21.30 6.71
CA LYS A 184 -1.57 -20.69 8.04
C LYS A 184 -0.24 -20.04 8.40
N TYR A 185 -0.26 -18.76 8.75
CA TYR A 185 0.98 -18.00 9.03
C TYR A 185 1.80 -18.64 10.16
N SER A 186 1.13 -19.10 11.21
CA SER A 186 1.73 -19.80 12.35
C SER A 186 2.32 -21.18 12.02
N LYS A 187 1.67 -21.95 11.14
CA LYS A 187 2.06 -23.35 10.83
C LYS A 187 3.04 -23.48 9.65
N GLY A 188 3.00 -22.56 8.70
CA GLY A 188 3.82 -22.62 7.50
C GLY A 188 3.59 -23.87 6.65
N ILE A 189 4.67 -24.55 6.28
CA ILE A 189 4.65 -25.72 5.39
C ILE A 189 4.38 -27.00 6.18
N THR A 190 3.28 -27.68 5.86
CA THR A 190 2.88 -28.97 6.46
C THR A 190 3.09 -30.12 5.47
N ASP A 191 3.10 -31.36 5.97
CA ASP A 191 3.25 -32.56 5.11
C ASP A 191 2.12 -32.70 4.07
N ASP A 192 0.91 -32.25 4.39
CA ASP A 192 -0.21 -32.21 3.43
C ASP A 192 0.07 -31.24 2.26
N ILE A 193 0.67 -30.08 2.56
CA ILE A 193 1.07 -29.11 1.55
C ILE A 193 2.16 -29.70 0.66
N VAL A 194 3.19 -30.31 1.26
CA VAL A 194 4.28 -30.96 0.53
C VAL A 194 3.74 -32.07 -0.39
N SER A 195 2.83 -32.91 0.12
CA SER A 195 2.23 -33.99 -0.65
C SER A 195 1.41 -33.45 -1.83
N THR A 196 0.66 -32.37 -1.61
CA THR A 196 -0.08 -31.67 -2.66
C THR A 196 0.86 -31.09 -3.73
N VAL A 197 1.97 -30.47 -3.32
CA VAL A 197 2.99 -29.93 -4.24
C VAL A 197 3.61 -31.03 -5.07
N CYS A 198 4.04 -32.14 -4.45
CA CYS A 198 4.62 -33.27 -5.18
C CYS A 198 3.65 -33.84 -6.20
N GLN A 199 2.39 -34.04 -5.82
CA GLN A 199 1.34 -34.55 -6.71
C GLN A 199 1.09 -33.59 -7.89
N LYS A 200 0.92 -32.29 -7.61
CA LYS A 200 0.57 -31.29 -8.62
C LYS A 200 1.71 -30.98 -9.58
N LEU A 201 2.96 -31.02 -9.12
CA LEU A 201 4.14 -30.86 -9.97
C LEU A 201 4.61 -32.18 -10.61
N ALA A 202 3.95 -33.31 -10.28
CA ALA A 202 4.35 -34.66 -10.70
C ALA A 202 5.80 -34.99 -10.35
N LEU A 203 6.23 -34.62 -9.14
CA LEU A 203 7.52 -34.98 -8.57
C LEU A 203 7.44 -36.39 -7.97
N ALA A 204 8.52 -37.16 -8.12
CA ALA A 204 8.61 -38.51 -7.56
C ALA A 204 8.46 -38.50 -6.02
N GLN A 205 7.74 -39.47 -5.47
CA GLN A 205 7.42 -39.52 -4.04
C GLN A 205 8.67 -39.61 -3.14
N GLU A 206 9.75 -40.21 -3.65
CA GLU A 206 11.05 -40.28 -2.98
C GLU A 206 11.67 -38.89 -2.69
N ARG A 207 11.23 -37.85 -3.39
CA ARG A 207 11.69 -36.47 -3.22
C ARG A 207 10.93 -35.68 -2.15
N HIS A 208 9.99 -36.31 -1.45
CA HIS A 208 9.15 -35.63 -0.46
C HIS A 208 9.99 -34.86 0.57
N VAL A 209 11.09 -35.46 1.06
CA VAL A 209 12.02 -34.82 2.02
C VAL A 209 12.69 -33.59 1.40
N GLU A 210 13.25 -33.72 0.19
CA GLU A 210 13.89 -32.62 -0.54
C GLU A 210 12.91 -31.46 -0.76
N VAL A 211 11.68 -31.76 -1.19
CA VAL A 211 10.63 -30.76 -1.41
C VAL A 211 10.22 -30.09 -0.10
N LYS A 212 10.09 -30.85 0.99
CA LYS A 212 9.77 -30.32 2.32
C LYS A 212 10.83 -29.35 2.81
N GLU A 213 12.10 -29.70 2.69
CA GLU A 213 13.23 -28.85 3.08
C GLU A 213 13.29 -27.57 2.26
N LEU A 214 13.15 -27.68 0.93
CA LEU A 214 13.12 -26.54 0.03
C LEU A 214 11.96 -25.57 0.35
N LEU A 215 10.73 -26.08 0.41
CA LEU A 215 9.54 -25.26 0.70
C LEU A 215 9.63 -24.61 2.07
N SER A 216 10.09 -25.35 3.09
CA SER A 216 10.24 -24.82 4.45
C SER A 216 11.27 -23.70 4.49
N SER A 217 12.40 -23.86 3.79
CA SER A 217 13.46 -22.86 3.74
C SER A 217 13.04 -21.62 2.96
N LEU A 218 12.37 -21.78 1.82
CA LEU A 218 11.78 -20.67 1.06
C LEU A 218 10.74 -19.91 1.90
N TYR A 219 9.86 -20.63 2.61
CA TYR A 219 8.88 -19.99 3.48
C TYR A 219 9.52 -19.27 4.67
N ARG A 220 10.64 -19.79 5.20
CA ARG A 220 11.45 -19.08 6.20
C ARG A 220 12.04 -17.81 5.63
N VAL A 221 12.63 -17.82 4.43
CA VAL A 221 13.08 -16.58 3.76
C VAL A 221 11.93 -15.59 3.63
N PHE A 222 10.79 -16.05 3.12
CA PHE A 222 9.59 -15.22 2.95
C PHE A 222 9.19 -14.53 4.26
N ARG A 223 9.18 -15.25 5.39
CA ARG A 223 8.82 -14.70 6.70
C ARG A 223 9.90 -13.85 7.35
N GLU A 224 11.12 -14.37 7.43
CA GLU A 224 12.23 -13.74 8.18
C GLU A 224 12.78 -12.50 7.47
N ARG A 225 12.56 -12.35 6.16
CA ARG A 225 12.94 -11.18 5.37
C ARG A 225 11.79 -10.22 5.08
N ASP A 226 10.61 -10.42 5.69
CA ASP A 226 9.40 -9.61 5.44
C ASP A 226 9.05 -9.48 3.95
N ALA A 227 9.13 -10.59 3.22
CA ALA A 227 8.91 -10.60 1.79
C ALA A 227 7.41 -10.52 1.45
N THR A 228 7.04 -9.64 0.52
CA THR A 228 5.68 -9.64 -0.04
C THR A 228 5.56 -10.48 -1.30
N LEU A 229 6.70 -10.77 -1.95
CA LEU A 229 6.82 -11.75 -3.03
C LEU A 229 8.18 -12.43 -2.95
N LEU A 230 8.18 -13.77 -2.94
CA LEU A 230 9.33 -14.60 -3.22
C LEU A 230 8.97 -15.53 -4.38
N GLU A 231 9.48 -15.24 -5.56
CA GLU A 231 9.21 -15.98 -6.80
C GLU A 231 10.47 -16.71 -7.26
N ILE A 232 10.32 -17.98 -7.61
CA ILE A 232 11.32 -18.85 -8.22
C ILE A 232 10.81 -19.23 -9.62
N ASN A 233 11.45 -18.70 -10.65
CA ASN A 233 11.01 -18.90 -12.04
C ASN A 233 12.17 -18.92 -13.05
N PRO A 234 12.76 -20.10 -13.34
CA PRO A 234 12.27 -21.43 -12.98
C PRO A 234 12.88 -22.01 -11.69
N LEU A 235 12.11 -22.88 -11.03
CA LEU A 235 12.62 -23.96 -10.20
C LEU A 235 12.97 -25.12 -11.13
N VAL A 236 14.23 -25.51 -11.18
CA VAL A 236 14.77 -26.49 -12.12
C VAL A 236 14.95 -27.84 -11.44
N HIS A 237 14.58 -28.91 -12.13
CA HIS A 237 15.09 -30.24 -11.84
C HIS A 237 16.36 -30.47 -12.68
N ASN A 238 17.51 -30.55 -12.03
CA ASN A 238 18.81 -30.64 -12.69
C ASN A 238 19.02 -32.06 -13.26
N GLN A 239 19.33 -32.16 -14.54
CA GLN A 239 19.48 -33.46 -15.21
C GLN A 239 20.72 -34.24 -14.75
N LYS A 240 21.80 -33.55 -14.36
CA LYS A 240 23.07 -34.17 -13.97
C LYS A 240 23.09 -34.59 -12.51
N THR A 241 22.66 -33.70 -11.61
CA THR A 241 22.68 -33.95 -10.16
C THR A 241 21.40 -34.65 -9.68
N GLY A 242 20.33 -34.56 -10.46
CA GLY A 242 19.01 -35.03 -10.07
C GLY A 242 18.38 -34.18 -8.96
N GLN A 243 18.93 -33.04 -8.57
CA GLN A 243 18.41 -32.21 -7.47
C GLN A 243 17.54 -31.04 -7.98
N LEU A 244 16.70 -30.51 -7.10
CA LEU A 244 15.99 -29.25 -7.33
C LEU A 244 16.92 -28.04 -7.12
N MET A 245 16.78 -27.03 -7.97
CA MET A 245 17.61 -25.81 -7.96
C MET A 245 16.79 -24.57 -8.32
N CYS A 246 16.93 -23.48 -7.57
CA CYS A 246 16.29 -22.20 -7.85
C CYS A 246 17.11 -21.40 -8.86
N ALA A 247 16.80 -21.50 -10.17
CA ALA A 247 17.65 -20.96 -11.23
C ALA A 247 17.50 -19.45 -11.48
N ASP A 248 16.36 -18.88 -11.11
CA ASP A 248 16.08 -17.45 -11.11
C ASP A 248 15.24 -17.15 -9.85
N THR A 249 15.44 -15.97 -9.28
CA THR A 249 14.75 -15.54 -8.06
C THR A 249 14.40 -14.07 -8.13
N LYS A 250 13.13 -13.77 -7.89
CA LYS A 250 12.63 -12.42 -7.68
C LYS A 250 12.11 -12.28 -6.26
N LEU A 251 12.74 -11.40 -5.50
CA LEU A 251 12.42 -11.15 -4.10
C LEU A 251 12.03 -9.68 -3.92
N THR A 252 10.91 -9.47 -3.26
CA THR A 252 10.34 -8.16 -2.97
C THR A 252 10.00 -8.09 -1.48
N VAL A 253 10.48 -7.06 -0.79
CA VAL A 253 10.45 -6.91 0.67
C VAL A 253 9.61 -5.71 1.08
N ASP A 254 8.85 -5.82 2.15
CA ASP A 254 7.98 -4.74 2.65
C ASP A 254 8.77 -3.52 3.16
N ASN A 255 8.51 -2.33 2.60
CA ASN A 255 9.12 -1.07 3.04
C ASN A 255 8.77 -0.71 4.49
N ALA A 256 7.60 -1.13 4.97
CA ALA A 256 7.23 -0.92 6.38
C ALA A 256 8.19 -1.64 7.35
N ALA A 257 8.88 -2.69 6.88
CA ALA A 257 9.83 -3.47 7.68
C ALA A 257 11.27 -2.92 7.69
N VAL A 258 11.54 -1.75 7.09
CA VAL A 258 12.89 -1.16 7.00
C VAL A 258 13.61 -1.07 8.36
N HIS A 259 12.86 -0.79 9.43
CA HIS A 259 13.37 -0.67 10.79
C HIS A 259 14.00 -1.96 11.34
N ARG A 260 13.59 -3.14 10.85
CA ARG A 260 14.14 -4.45 11.25
C ARG A 260 14.92 -5.17 10.15
N GLN A 261 14.71 -4.80 8.89
CA GLN A 261 15.40 -5.35 7.72
C GLN A 261 16.58 -4.49 7.22
N VAL A 262 17.26 -3.78 8.12
CA VAL A 262 18.29 -2.78 7.77
C VAL A 262 19.35 -3.32 6.79
N GLN A 263 19.80 -4.56 6.95
CA GLN A 263 20.82 -5.13 6.06
C GLN A 263 20.30 -5.40 4.65
N VAL A 264 19.04 -5.81 4.51
CA VAL A 264 18.41 -6.04 3.20
C VAL A 264 18.21 -4.69 2.49
N PHE A 265 17.78 -3.66 3.22
CA PHE A 265 17.58 -2.31 2.64
C PHE A 265 18.88 -1.62 2.20
N LYS A 266 20.05 -2.04 2.69
CA LYS A 266 21.35 -1.59 2.16
C LYS A 266 21.62 -2.08 0.74
N LEU A 267 20.89 -3.09 0.27
CA LEU A 267 21.02 -3.65 -1.08
C LEU A 267 20.25 -2.85 -2.13
N ARG A 268 19.45 -1.84 -1.72
CA ARG A 268 18.65 -0.98 -2.61
C ARG A 268 19.53 -0.31 -3.67
N ASP A 269 19.15 -0.48 -4.92
CA ASP A 269 19.83 0.14 -6.05
C ASP A 269 19.06 1.38 -6.53
N PHE A 270 19.49 2.55 -6.03
CA PHE A 270 18.90 3.84 -6.38
C PHE A 270 19.07 4.21 -7.86
N SER A 271 20.00 3.59 -8.59
CA SER A 271 20.21 3.88 -10.02
C SER A 271 19.04 3.40 -10.91
N GLN A 272 18.19 2.53 -10.37
CA GLN A 272 17.03 1.96 -11.05
C GLN A 272 15.76 2.79 -10.82
N GLU A 273 15.86 3.90 -10.07
CA GLU A 273 14.73 4.73 -9.67
C GLU A 273 14.82 6.15 -10.26
N LYS A 274 13.67 6.81 -10.41
CA LYS A 274 13.62 8.15 -10.98
C LYS A 274 14.13 9.20 -9.96
N PRO A 275 15.04 10.13 -10.34
CA PRO A 275 15.57 11.12 -9.41
C PRO A 275 14.52 12.00 -8.71
N ILE A 276 13.50 12.46 -9.45
CA ILE A 276 12.41 13.28 -8.88
C ILE A 276 11.60 12.51 -7.83
N GLU A 277 11.43 11.21 -8.05
CA GLU A 277 10.71 10.30 -7.16
C GLU A 277 11.51 10.02 -5.87
N LEU A 278 12.83 9.90 -5.98
CA LEU A 278 13.75 9.78 -4.82
C LEU A 278 13.83 11.06 -4.00
N GLU A 279 13.82 12.22 -4.67
CA GLU A 279 13.81 13.50 -3.98
C GLU A 279 12.52 13.68 -3.18
N ALA A 280 11.35 13.35 -3.76
CA ALA A 280 10.07 13.38 -3.07
C ALA A 280 10.05 12.51 -1.80
N GLU A 281 10.62 11.30 -1.87
CA GLU A 281 10.67 10.35 -0.75
C GLU A 281 11.39 10.93 0.48
N LYS A 282 12.45 11.72 0.30
CA LYS A 282 13.20 12.36 1.41
C LYS A 282 12.34 13.29 2.25
N HIS A 283 11.25 13.82 1.68
CA HIS A 283 10.31 14.72 2.34
C HIS A 283 9.03 14.02 2.77
N GLY A 284 8.96 12.69 2.63
CA GLY A 284 7.78 11.88 2.95
C GLY A 284 6.63 12.04 1.95
N LEU A 285 6.92 12.49 0.72
CA LEU A 285 5.94 12.64 -0.35
C LEU A 285 5.92 11.38 -1.22
N ILE A 286 4.72 10.94 -1.62
CA ILE A 286 4.59 9.91 -2.66
C ILE A 286 4.36 10.61 -3.99
N TYR A 287 5.42 10.72 -4.79
CA TYR A 287 5.37 11.29 -6.13
C TYR A 287 5.54 10.18 -7.18
N ILE A 288 4.69 10.15 -8.20
CA ILE A 288 4.86 9.26 -9.37
C ILE A 288 4.79 10.15 -10.60
N GLN A 289 5.86 10.13 -11.39
CA GLN A 289 5.88 10.88 -12.65
C GLN A 289 5.05 10.17 -13.72
N LEU A 290 4.20 10.92 -14.39
CA LEU A 290 3.31 10.53 -15.48
C LEU A 290 3.69 11.31 -16.77
N GLU A 291 2.98 11.07 -17.88
CA GLU A 291 3.33 11.62 -19.21
C GLU A 291 2.50 12.85 -19.62
N GLY A 292 1.73 13.45 -18.69
CA GLY A 292 0.88 14.60 -18.98
C GLY A 292 1.55 15.95 -18.76
N SER A 293 0.76 17.01 -18.91
CA SER A 293 1.20 18.42 -18.83
C SER A 293 0.59 19.18 -17.65
N ILE A 294 -0.41 18.60 -16.99
CA ILE A 294 -1.08 19.20 -15.83
C ILE A 294 -0.47 18.65 -14.54
N GLY A 295 0.30 19.47 -13.84
CA GLY A 295 0.82 19.14 -12.52
C GLY A 295 -0.32 19.13 -11.49
N CYS A 296 -0.50 18.05 -10.73
CA CYS A 296 -1.55 17.94 -9.72
C CYS A 296 -0.97 18.03 -8.31
N LEU A 297 -1.40 19.02 -7.53
CA LEU A 297 -1.10 19.15 -6.11
C LEU A 297 -2.34 18.78 -5.29
N VAL A 298 -2.28 17.62 -4.65
CA VAL A 298 -3.42 17.02 -3.95
C VAL A 298 -2.99 16.42 -2.62
N ASN A 299 -3.89 16.43 -1.63
CA ASN A 299 -3.68 15.78 -0.34
C ASN A 299 -4.44 14.46 -0.23
N GLY A 300 -3.71 13.39 0.14
CA GLY A 300 -4.26 12.05 0.31
C GLY A 300 -4.40 11.29 -1.01
N ALA A 301 -3.92 10.05 -1.01
CA ALA A 301 -3.89 9.18 -2.18
C ALA A 301 -5.23 9.03 -2.92
N GLY A 302 -6.33 8.81 -2.20
CA GLY A 302 -7.64 8.60 -2.83
C GLY A 302 -8.17 9.85 -3.56
N LEU A 303 -7.92 11.04 -3.00
CA LEU A 303 -8.30 12.30 -3.65
C LEU A 303 -7.40 12.59 -4.85
N ALA A 304 -6.09 12.29 -4.75
CA ALA A 304 -5.15 12.42 -5.86
C ALA A 304 -5.55 11.52 -7.04
N MET A 305 -5.92 10.26 -6.76
CA MET A 305 -6.44 9.35 -7.78
C MET A 305 -7.75 9.84 -8.40
N ALA A 306 -8.72 10.30 -7.58
CA ALA A 306 -9.98 10.85 -8.09
C ALA A 306 -9.76 12.09 -8.98
N THR A 307 -8.80 12.95 -8.59
CA THR A 307 -8.46 14.16 -9.36
C THR A 307 -7.87 13.78 -10.71
N ASN A 308 -6.92 12.85 -10.75
CA ASN A 308 -6.33 12.38 -12.00
C ASN A 308 -7.37 11.73 -12.92
N ASP A 309 -8.29 10.94 -12.36
CA ASP A 309 -9.38 10.33 -13.12
C ASP A 309 -10.34 11.37 -13.70
N ALA A 310 -10.68 12.42 -12.95
CA ALA A 310 -11.52 13.50 -13.44
C ALA A 310 -10.84 14.31 -14.55
N VAL A 311 -9.55 14.64 -14.40
CA VAL A 311 -8.78 15.32 -15.46
C VAL A 311 -8.79 14.50 -16.75
N ALA A 312 -8.56 13.19 -16.67
CA ALA A 312 -8.63 12.31 -17.83
C ALA A 312 -10.04 12.20 -18.42
N HIS A 313 -11.08 12.17 -17.58
CA HIS A 313 -12.47 12.15 -18.02
C HIS A 313 -12.81 13.38 -18.89
N PHE A 314 -12.30 14.56 -18.54
CA PHE A 314 -12.47 15.79 -19.31
C PHE A 314 -11.46 15.98 -20.45
N GLY A 315 -10.63 14.97 -20.75
CA GLY A 315 -9.70 14.96 -21.88
C GLY A 315 -8.30 15.53 -21.59
N GLY A 316 -7.99 15.85 -20.33
CA GLY A 316 -6.66 16.29 -19.89
C GLY A 316 -5.71 15.12 -19.60
N LYS A 317 -4.44 15.45 -19.34
CA LYS A 317 -3.42 14.49 -18.90
C LYS A 317 -2.61 15.05 -17.73
N CYS A 318 -2.60 14.33 -16.62
CA CYS A 318 -1.79 14.68 -15.44
C CYS A 318 -0.32 14.34 -15.68
N ALA A 319 0.59 15.24 -15.29
CA ALA A 319 2.04 15.05 -15.32
C ALA A 319 2.54 14.24 -14.12
N ASN A 320 1.75 14.16 -13.04
CA ASN A 320 2.12 13.44 -11.84
C ASN A 320 0.90 12.87 -11.11
N PHE A 321 1.19 11.88 -10.26
CA PHE A 321 0.40 11.59 -9.07
C PHE A 321 1.21 12.05 -7.87
N LEU A 322 0.57 12.76 -6.95
CA LEU A 322 1.19 13.24 -5.72
C LEU A 322 0.25 13.01 -4.55
N ASP A 323 0.72 12.29 -3.56
CA ASP A 323 0.09 12.22 -2.24
C ASP A 323 0.98 12.95 -1.22
N GLY A 324 0.51 14.11 -0.78
CA GLY A 324 1.13 14.90 0.29
C GLY A 324 0.92 14.33 1.70
N GLY A 325 0.07 13.31 1.83
CA GLY A 325 -0.40 12.75 3.09
C GLY A 325 -1.53 13.56 3.72
N GLY A 326 -2.34 12.92 4.57
CA GLY A 326 -3.45 13.58 5.28
C GLY A 326 -3.02 14.57 6.36
N GLN A 327 -1.71 14.71 6.62
CA GLN A 327 -1.10 15.56 7.65
C GLN A 327 0.07 16.38 7.07
N ALA A 328 0.02 16.75 5.79
CA ALA A 328 1.07 17.57 5.16
C ALA A 328 1.18 18.94 5.86
N ASP A 329 2.41 19.40 6.11
CA ASP A 329 2.70 20.75 6.59
C ASP A 329 3.11 21.68 5.44
N VAL A 330 3.26 22.98 5.72
CA VAL A 330 3.68 24.00 4.73
C VAL A 330 4.95 23.57 3.99
N ALA A 331 5.96 23.08 4.72
CA ALA A 331 7.25 22.73 4.14
C ALA A 331 7.12 21.59 3.12
N ARG A 332 6.33 20.56 3.42
CA ARG A 332 6.05 19.48 2.47
C ARG A 332 5.29 19.98 1.24
N MET A 333 4.34 20.90 1.41
CA MET A 333 3.55 21.44 0.30
C MET A 333 4.37 22.34 -0.61
N VAL A 334 5.25 23.19 -0.06
CA VAL A 334 6.25 23.95 -0.84
C VAL A 334 7.12 22.99 -1.62
N LYS A 335 7.63 21.92 -0.99
CA LYS A 335 8.47 20.95 -1.68
C LYS A 335 7.75 20.19 -2.78
N ALA A 336 6.49 19.81 -2.54
CA ALA A 336 5.62 19.21 -3.55
C ALA A 336 5.47 20.12 -4.77
N PHE A 337 5.31 21.42 -4.55
CA PHE A 337 5.20 22.42 -5.62
C PHE A 337 6.52 22.58 -6.40
N GLU A 338 7.67 22.68 -5.71
CA GLU A 338 9.00 22.71 -6.35
C GLU A 338 9.23 21.50 -7.25
N LEU A 339 8.84 20.30 -6.80
CA LEU A 339 8.98 19.07 -7.58
C LEU A 339 8.14 19.13 -8.85
N ILE A 340 6.87 19.55 -8.75
CA ILE A 340 5.98 19.71 -9.91
C ILE A 340 6.58 20.70 -10.92
N LEU A 341 7.08 21.84 -10.46
CA LEU A 341 7.67 22.87 -11.32
C LEU A 341 9.01 22.46 -11.95
N SER A 342 9.74 21.54 -11.35
CA SER A 342 10.99 21.02 -11.93
C SER A 342 10.75 20.15 -13.17
N ASP A 343 9.54 19.62 -13.34
CA ASP A 343 9.16 18.79 -14.48
C ASP A 343 8.86 19.67 -15.71
N GLN A 344 9.71 19.56 -16.73
CA GLN A 344 9.61 20.36 -17.95
C GLN A 344 8.35 20.08 -18.78
N ASN A 345 7.65 18.97 -18.51
CA ASN A 345 6.37 18.69 -19.16
C ASN A 345 5.22 19.51 -18.55
N VAL A 346 5.39 20.03 -17.33
CA VAL A 346 4.33 20.76 -16.61
C VAL A 346 4.25 22.20 -17.10
N ASN A 347 3.07 22.59 -17.57
CA ASN A 347 2.77 23.96 -17.98
C ASN A 347 1.54 24.57 -17.28
N THR A 348 0.85 23.79 -16.44
CA THR A 348 -0.30 24.22 -15.65
C THR A 348 -0.36 23.38 -14.38
N ILE A 349 -0.68 23.98 -13.24
CA ILE A 349 -0.85 23.28 -11.96
C ILE A 349 -2.32 23.32 -11.53
N LEU A 350 -2.91 22.15 -11.29
CA LEU A 350 -4.21 21.99 -10.65
C LEU A 350 -3.99 21.69 -9.16
N VAL A 351 -4.49 22.58 -8.31
CA VAL A 351 -4.48 22.44 -6.85
C VAL A 351 -5.87 21.99 -6.42
N ASN A 352 -5.98 20.74 -5.98
CA ASN A 352 -7.20 20.22 -5.40
C ASN A 352 -6.89 19.69 -4.01
N ILE A 353 -7.08 20.53 -3.00
CA ILE A 353 -6.78 20.18 -1.63
C ILE A 353 -8.02 20.33 -0.77
N TYR A 354 -8.35 19.27 -0.04
CA TYR A 354 -9.38 19.34 0.96
C TYR A 354 -8.84 20.00 2.24
N GLY A 355 -9.25 21.24 2.47
CA GLY A 355 -9.11 21.96 3.74
C GLY A 355 -10.42 21.90 4.51
N GLY A 356 -10.50 21.05 5.53
CA GLY A 356 -11.69 21.04 6.42
C GLY A 356 -11.86 22.41 7.08
N GLU A 357 -13.10 22.87 7.21
CA GLU A 357 -13.40 24.15 7.89
C GLU A 357 -12.95 24.07 9.36
N TYR A 358 -11.95 24.87 9.75
CA TYR A 358 -11.56 25.07 11.15
C TYR A 358 -11.40 26.55 11.47
N TYR A 359 -11.79 26.90 12.71
CA TYR A 359 -11.48 28.18 13.33
C TYR A 359 -9.96 28.35 13.50
N LEU A 360 -9.50 29.58 13.29
CA LEU A 360 -8.13 30.09 13.11
C LEU A 360 -7.06 29.72 14.18
N ASN A 361 -7.37 28.91 15.20
CA ASN A 361 -6.55 28.79 16.42
C ASN A 361 -6.00 27.38 16.74
N GLU A 362 -6.22 26.36 15.91
CA GLU A 362 -5.71 24.99 16.15
C GLU A 362 -4.73 24.57 15.03
N PRO A 363 -3.41 24.39 15.28
CA PRO A 363 -2.44 24.57 14.21
C PRO A 363 -2.04 23.34 13.38
N TRP A 364 -2.54 22.11 13.60
CA TRP A 364 -1.80 20.92 13.11
C TRP A 364 -2.62 19.68 12.73
N ARG A 365 -3.64 19.78 11.86
CA ARG A 365 -4.29 18.54 11.41
C ARG A 365 -4.91 18.46 10.03
N ILE A 366 -5.21 19.59 9.40
CA ILE A 366 -5.70 19.61 8.01
C ILE A 366 -5.03 20.81 7.33
N ILE A 367 -4.72 20.66 6.05
CA ILE A 367 -4.07 21.71 5.27
C ILE A 367 -5.07 22.86 5.13
N ARG A 368 -4.74 24.04 5.68
CA ARG A 368 -5.56 25.23 5.50
C ARG A 368 -5.35 25.81 4.11
N CYS A 369 -6.41 26.29 3.49
CA CYS A 369 -6.34 26.86 2.14
C CYS A 369 -5.55 28.17 2.06
N ASP A 370 -5.45 28.93 3.14
CA ASP A 370 -4.55 30.09 3.21
C ASP A 370 -3.07 29.67 3.30
N MET A 371 -2.73 28.66 4.10
CA MET A 371 -1.37 28.07 4.10
C MET A 371 -0.97 27.55 2.72
N ILE A 372 -1.91 27.00 1.95
CA ILE A 372 -1.68 26.58 0.56
C ILE A 372 -1.43 27.79 -0.32
N ALA A 373 -2.28 28.82 -0.22
CA ALA A 373 -2.10 30.06 -0.96
C ALA A 373 -0.73 30.68 -0.67
N GLU A 374 -0.31 30.76 0.60
CA GLU A 374 1.03 31.22 1.01
C GLU A 374 2.14 30.36 0.39
N SER A 375 2.00 29.03 0.44
CA SER A 375 2.97 28.09 -0.13
C SER A 375 3.10 28.27 -1.64
N VAL A 376 1.97 28.40 -2.35
CA VAL A 376 1.90 28.60 -3.80
C VAL A 376 2.53 29.96 -4.16
N ILE A 377 2.19 31.03 -3.44
CA ILE A 377 2.73 32.37 -3.68
C ILE A 377 4.25 32.38 -3.45
N ALA A 378 4.72 31.82 -2.33
CA ALA A 378 6.15 31.76 -2.01
C ALA A 378 6.95 30.96 -3.03
N ALA A 379 6.41 29.82 -3.49
CA ALA A 379 7.09 29.00 -4.48
C ALA A 379 7.06 29.65 -5.88
N ALA A 380 5.93 30.21 -6.31
CA ALA A 380 5.80 30.84 -7.63
C ALA A 380 6.74 32.04 -7.84
N GLN A 381 7.09 32.77 -6.77
CA GLN A 381 8.11 33.85 -6.82
C GLN A 381 9.49 33.37 -7.32
N HIS A 382 9.80 32.08 -7.22
CA HIS A 382 11.11 31.52 -7.58
C HIS A 382 11.17 30.93 -9.00
N PHE A 383 10.02 30.65 -9.64
CA PHE A 383 9.96 29.82 -10.86
C PHE A 383 9.17 30.44 -12.03
N GLY A 384 8.58 31.63 -11.87
CA GLY A 384 7.94 32.39 -12.96
C GLY A 384 6.43 32.13 -13.15
N ASP A 385 5.92 32.46 -14.34
CA ASP A 385 4.48 32.49 -14.68
C ASP A 385 3.91 31.09 -15.00
N VAL A 386 3.68 30.23 -14.00
CA VAL A 386 2.91 28.99 -14.20
C VAL A 386 1.45 29.20 -13.78
N PRO A 387 0.46 28.95 -14.67
CA PRO A 387 -0.94 29.03 -14.30
C PRO A 387 -1.30 28.02 -13.20
N VAL A 388 -1.90 28.50 -12.12
CA VAL A 388 -2.41 27.65 -11.03
C VAL A 388 -3.92 27.75 -10.99
N VAL A 389 -4.62 26.61 -10.96
CA VAL A 389 -6.07 26.54 -10.81
C VAL A 389 -6.41 25.86 -9.48
N GLY A 390 -7.25 26.47 -8.65
CA GLY A 390 -7.60 25.96 -7.32
C GLY A 390 -9.10 25.79 -7.08
N THR A 391 -9.47 24.84 -6.23
CA THR A 391 -10.84 24.65 -5.71
C THR A 391 -11.00 25.24 -4.30
N ASN A 392 -12.17 25.83 -4.01
CA ASN A 392 -12.68 26.22 -2.68
C ASN A 392 -11.70 26.70 -1.58
N ALA A 393 -11.77 27.99 -1.27
CA ALA A 393 -11.74 28.60 0.07
C ALA A 393 -11.63 30.10 -0.13
N GLU A 394 -12.67 30.84 0.25
CA GLU A 394 -12.82 32.27 -0.03
C GLU A 394 -11.57 33.09 0.36
N GLN A 395 -10.98 32.80 1.52
CA GLN A 395 -9.76 33.46 1.99
C GLN A 395 -8.53 33.11 1.14
N GLY A 396 -8.34 31.84 0.78
CA GLY A 396 -7.25 31.41 -0.10
C GLY A 396 -7.37 32.02 -1.49
N GLN A 397 -8.60 32.08 -2.03
CA GLN A 397 -8.90 32.71 -3.33
C GLN A 397 -8.60 34.21 -3.30
N GLN A 398 -8.90 34.91 -2.22
CA GLN A 398 -8.55 36.32 -2.05
C GLN A 398 -7.03 36.54 -1.99
N MET A 399 -6.29 35.72 -1.24
CA MET A 399 -4.83 35.80 -1.17
C MET A 399 -4.18 35.56 -2.53
N ILE A 400 -4.70 34.58 -3.26
CA ILE A 400 -4.32 34.23 -4.63
C ILE A 400 -4.62 35.38 -5.61
N ALA A 401 -5.82 35.96 -5.56
CA ALA A 401 -6.20 37.07 -6.43
C ALA A 401 -5.33 38.32 -6.22
N ASN A 402 -4.86 38.53 -4.99
CA ASN A 402 -4.05 39.69 -4.62
C ASN A 402 -2.54 39.52 -4.87
N SER A 403 -2.08 38.35 -5.33
CA SER A 403 -0.65 38.04 -5.40
C SER A 403 0.06 38.55 -6.67
N GLY A 404 -0.69 38.99 -7.68
CA GLY A 404 -0.15 39.43 -8.98
C GLY A 404 0.40 38.30 -9.87
N LEU A 405 0.20 37.03 -9.47
CA LEU A 405 0.60 35.83 -10.23
C LEU A 405 -0.55 35.38 -11.14
N LYS A 406 -0.28 34.56 -12.18
CA LYS A 406 -1.31 33.97 -13.07
C LYS A 406 -2.10 32.86 -12.36
N LEU A 407 -2.82 33.20 -11.31
CA LEU A 407 -3.59 32.25 -10.53
C LEU A 407 -5.09 32.42 -10.83
N PHE A 408 -5.78 31.29 -10.96
CA PHE A 408 -7.18 31.20 -11.31
C PHE A 408 -7.92 30.44 -10.19
N ALA A 409 -8.89 31.08 -9.57
CA ALA A 409 -9.72 30.47 -8.54
C ALA A 409 -11.05 30.02 -9.14
N GLU A 410 -11.44 28.77 -8.89
CA GLU A 410 -12.72 28.21 -9.31
C GLU A 410 -13.49 27.70 -8.09
N SER A 411 -14.79 27.98 -8.02
CA SER A 411 -15.64 27.54 -6.90
C SER A 411 -16.12 26.10 -7.05
N GLU A 412 -16.21 25.62 -8.29
CA GLU A 412 -16.68 24.28 -8.62
C GLU A 412 -15.55 23.44 -9.23
N PHE A 413 -15.44 22.19 -8.78
CA PHE A 413 -14.35 21.29 -9.16
C PHE A 413 -14.28 21.05 -10.68
N ASP A 414 -15.42 20.86 -11.34
CA ASP A 414 -15.49 20.73 -12.79
C ASP A 414 -14.97 21.95 -13.53
N GLY A 415 -15.26 23.15 -13.01
CA GLY A 415 -14.74 24.42 -13.53
C GLY A 415 -13.22 24.44 -13.44
N ALA A 416 -12.68 24.08 -12.27
CA ALA A 416 -11.23 23.99 -12.04
C ALA A 416 -10.53 23.03 -13.02
N VAL A 417 -11.08 21.83 -13.21
CA VAL A 417 -10.49 20.83 -14.12
C VAL A 417 -10.54 21.30 -15.57
N LYS A 418 -11.71 21.77 -16.05
CA LYS A 418 -11.86 22.28 -17.43
C LYS A 418 -10.94 23.47 -17.68
N LYS A 419 -10.78 24.35 -16.70
CA LYS A 419 -9.88 25.50 -16.79
C LYS A 419 -8.42 25.09 -16.85
N ALA A 420 -8.01 24.12 -16.03
CA ALA A 420 -6.64 23.58 -16.08
C ALA A 420 -6.32 22.96 -17.45
N ILE A 421 -7.28 22.24 -18.05
CA ILE A 421 -7.13 21.66 -19.39
C ILE A 421 -7.03 22.75 -20.46
N GLU A 422 -7.90 23.77 -20.40
CA GLU A 422 -7.86 24.92 -21.30
C GLU A 422 -6.48 25.62 -21.27
N LEU A 423 -5.97 25.90 -20.07
CA LEU A 423 -4.68 26.57 -19.88
C LEU A 423 -3.52 25.71 -20.36
N SER A 424 -3.56 24.40 -20.11
CA SER A 424 -2.51 23.48 -20.52
C SER A 424 -2.40 23.33 -22.03
N ASN A 425 -3.53 23.39 -22.75
CA ASN A 425 -3.57 23.36 -24.22
C ASN A 425 -3.13 24.67 -24.89
N ARG A 426 -3.23 25.82 -24.20
CA ARG A 426 -2.75 27.12 -24.73
C ARG A 426 -1.23 27.22 -24.71
N GLY A 427 -0.56 26.49 -23.81
CA GLY A 427 0.90 26.42 -23.76
C GLY A 427 1.53 25.72 -24.97
N THR A 428 0.79 24.83 -25.64
CA THR A 428 1.27 24.08 -26.83
C THR A 428 1.14 24.84 -28.14
N THR A 429 0.28 25.86 -28.22
CA THR A 429 0.03 26.64 -29.45
C THR A 429 0.98 27.83 -29.64
N ASN A 430 1.68 28.28 -28.62
CA ASN A 430 2.54 29.48 -28.70
C ASN A 430 3.98 29.21 -29.17
N THR A 431 4.35 27.99 -29.54
CA THR A 431 5.69 27.63 -30.04
C THR A 431 5.87 27.68 -31.56
N GLN A 432 4.87 28.12 -32.35
CA GLN A 432 5.02 28.22 -33.81
C GLN A 432 4.87 29.63 -34.41
N GLU A 433 4.58 30.66 -33.64
CA GLU A 433 4.48 32.03 -34.16
C GLU A 433 5.31 33.02 -33.32
N SER A 434 6.61 33.07 -33.59
CA SER A 434 7.45 34.29 -33.50
C SER A 434 8.91 33.95 -33.81
N SER A 435 9.23 33.77 -35.09
CA SER A 435 10.60 33.92 -35.57
C SER A 435 10.62 34.85 -36.78
N THR A 436 10.54 36.15 -36.52
CA THR A 436 11.00 37.19 -37.43
C THR A 436 11.67 38.30 -36.62
N SER A 437 12.96 38.53 -36.91
CA SER A 437 13.75 39.76 -36.71
C SER A 437 13.91 40.28 -35.26
N GLU A 438 15.08 40.56 -34.69
CA GLU A 438 16.27 41.23 -35.21
C GLU A 438 17.46 40.96 -34.27
N THR A 439 18.64 40.78 -34.85
CA THR A 439 19.92 40.62 -34.16
C THR A 439 20.46 41.99 -33.77
N THR A 440 20.55 42.30 -32.48
CA THR A 440 21.40 43.41 -31.99
C THR A 440 22.22 42.97 -30.79
N GLN A 441 23.53 42.83 -31.04
CA GLN A 441 24.58 42.68 -30.03
C GLN A 441 24.61 43.92 -29.13
N THR A 442 24.47 43.73 -27.82
CA THR A 442 25.03 44.66 -26.83
C THR A 442 25.65 43.90 -25.66
N SER A 443 26.91 44.24 -25.41
CA SER A 443 27.82 43.76 -24.37
C SER A 443 27.35 44.09 -22.95
N ARG A 444 27.59 43.19 -21.98
CA ARG A 444 27.62 43.52 -20.54
C ARG A 444 28.97 43.16 -19.90
N PRO A 445 29.45 43.94 -18.91
CA PRO A 445 30.76 43.77 -18.30
C PRO A 445 30.76 42.86 -17.06
N ASN A 446 31.98 42.40 -16.75
CA ASN A 446 32.43 41.61 -15.60
C ASN A 446 31.86 41.99 -14.21
N SER A 447 31.65 40.97 -13.37
CA SER A 447 31.99 40.99 -11.93
C SER A 447 32.18 39.54 -11.43
N TYR A 448 33.41 39.12 -11.17
CA TYR A 448 34.10 39.09 -9.87
C TYR A 448 33.63 37.99 -8.91
N ILE A 449 34.42 36.92 -8.86
CA ILE A 449 34.40 35.83 -7.88
C ILE A 449 35.56 36.09 -6.91
N PRO A 450 35.36 36.13 -5.57
CA PRO A 450 36.45 35.97 -4.62
C PRO A 450 36.63 34.50 -4.26
N SER A 451 37.89 34.09 -4.30
CA SER A 451 38.41 32.78 -3.93
C SER A 451 38.88 32.75 -2.47
N ASN A 452 38.77 31.56 -1.88
CA ASN A 452 39.57 30.93 -0.83
C ASN A 452 40.26 31.78 0.26
N ALA A 453 40.01 31.39 1.51
CA ALA A 453 41.01 31.46 2.58
C ALA A 453 41.03 30.16 3.41
N SER A 454 42.25 29.69 3.60
CA SER A 454 42.74 28.46 4.23
C SER A 454 42.89 28.54 5.76
N VAL A 455 42.73 27.41 6.46
CA VAL A 455 43.51 27.00 7.67
C VAL A 455 43.32 25.47 7.79
N GLY A 456 44.23 24.55 8.11
CA GLY A 456 45.62 24.53 8.59
C GLY A 456 45.81 23.16 9.29
N ARG A 457 46.84 22.39 8.94
CA ARG A 457 47.18 21.08 9.56
C ARG A 457 48.22 21.26 10.69
N LYS A 458 48.08 20.47 11.77
CA LYS A 458 49.14 19.83 12.62
C LYS A 458 48.41 19.05 13.75
N ALA A 459 48.38 17.71 13.80
CA ALA A 459 49.41 16.73 14.20
C ALA A 459 49.52 16.49 15.72
N LEU A 460 49.25 15.24 16.15
CA LEU A 460 49.83 14.43 17.27
C LEU A 460 48.81 13.33 17.68
N ARG A 461 48.99 12.07 17.27
CA ARG A 461 49.67 10.93 17.93
C ARG A 461 48.97 10.35 19.17
N ALA A 462 48.83 9.00 19.12
CA ALA A 462 49.22 7.99 20.11
C ALA A 462 48.16 7.29 21.01
N PHE A 463 48.09 5.95 20.83
CA PHE A 463 47.78 4.83 21.75
C PHE A 463 46.36 4.76 22.36
N SER A 464 45.73 3.61 22.60
CA SER A 464 46.19 2.22 22.73
C SER A 464 45.14 1.20 22.29
N THR A 465 45.61 0.11 21.72
CA THR A 465 44.95 -1.20 21.62
C THR A 465 44.97 -1.90 22.99
N THR A 466 43.88 -2.60 23.34
CA THR A 466 43.90 -3.64 24.38
C THR A 466 43.19 -4.87 23.86
N SER A 467 43.99 -5.91 23.63
CA SER A 467 43.61 -7.31 23.53
C SER A 467 43.50 -7.93 24.93
N PHE A 468 42.54 -8.82 25.18
CA PHE A 468 42.67 -9.95 26.11
C PHE A 468 41.66 -11.02 25.62
N SER A 469 42.13 -12.08 24.95
CA SER A 469 42.64 -13.35 25.49
C SER A 469 41.54 -14.39 25.69
N SER A 470 41.67 -15.46 24.91
CA SER A 470 40.97 -16.72 24.98
C SER A 470 41.59 -17.62 26.04
N SER A 471 40.77 -18.18 26.94
CA SER A 471 40.98 -19.53 27.49
C SER A 471 39.81 -19.89 28.42
N ILE A 472 39.06 -20.94 28.07
CA ILE A 472 38.94 -22.19 28.85
C ILE A 472 37.81 -23.03 28.25
N LEU A 473 38.20 -24.19 27.71
CA LEU A 473 37.36 -25.30 27.30
C LEU A 473 37.35 -26.36 28.42
N LYS A 474 36.25 -27.13 28.47
CA LYS A 474 35.96 -28.38 29.21
C LYS A 474 35.22 -28.25 30.56
N LYS A 475 33.95 -28.65 30.55
CA LYS A 475 33.52 -29.99 31.02
C LYS A 475 32.05 -30.27 30.67
N LEU A 476 31.85 -31.33 29.87
CA LEU A 476 30.60 -32.07 29.72
C LEU A 476 30.49 -33.11 30.85
N ARG A 477 29.30 -33.31 31.43
CA ARG A 477 28.56 -34.59 31.42
C ARG A 477 27.29 -34.57 32.29
N ALA A 478 26.19 -34.99 31.65
CA ALA A 478 25.13 -35.89 32.10
C ALA A 478 24.35 -35.61 33.41
N SER A 479 23.02 -35.47 33.27
CA SER A 479 22.09 -36.38 33.94
C SER A 479 20.78 -36.49 33.16
N THR A 480 20.49 -37.70 32.68
CA THR A 480 19.19 -38.19 32.26
C THR A 480 18.25 -38.32 33.47
N SER A 481 17.02 -37.81 33.38
CA SER A 481 15.91 -38.31 34.20
C SER A 481 14.63 -38.40 33.37
N THR A 482 14.25 -39.64 33.10
CA THR A 482 12.96 -40.11 32.62
C THR A 482 11.83 -39.67 33.55
N TRP A 483 10.82 -39.00 33.00
CA TRP A 483 9.49 -38.91 33.62
C TRP A 483 8.45 -39.44 32.63
N SER A 484 8.04 -40.69 32.87
CA SER A 484 6.85 -41.28 32.28
C SER A 484 5.62 -40.59 32.84
N THR A 485 4.76 -40.04 31.98
CA THR A 485 3.41 -39.67 32.39
C THR A 485 2.41 -40.29 31.42
N GLN A 486 1.72 -41.32 31.90
CA GLN A 486 0.53 -41.90 31.28
C GLN A 486 -0.48 -40.80 30.98
N GLN A 487 -0.77 -40.56 29.70
CA GLN A 487 -1.99 -39.86 29.29
C GLN A 487 -3.08 -40.90 29.04
N GLN A 488 -3.97 -41.08 30.01
CA GLN A 488 -5.29 -41.65 29.78
C GLN A 488 -6.10 -40.64 28.96
N SER A 489 -6.43 -40.99 27.72
CA SER A 489 -7.36 -40.24 26.89
C SER A 489 -8.78 -40.43 27.44
N ARG A 490 -9.33 -39.38 28.06
CA ARG A 490 -10.79 -39.25 28.22
C ARG A 490 -11.33 -38.52 27.00
N SER A 491 -12.06 -39.22 26.15
CA SER A 491 -12.80 -38.63 25.04
C SER A 491 -13.94 -37.76 25.59
N LEU A 492 -13.86 -36.46 25.32
CA LEU A 492 -15.00 -35.57 25.50
C LEU A 492 -15.84 -35.61 24.22
N SER A 493 -17.10 -35.99 24.38
CA SER A 493 -18.14 -36.01 23.35
C SER A 493 -18.14 -34.73 22.52
N SER A 494 -17.88 -34.84 21.22
CA SER A 494 -17.98 -33.76 20.25
C SER A 494 -19.44 -33.39 20.03
N SER A 495 -19.98 -32.52 20.88
CA SER A 495 -21.09 -31.67 20.46
C SER A 495 -20.51 -30.66 19.46
N SER A 496 -21.01 -30.71 18.22
CA SER A 496 -20.64 -29.84 17.12
C SER A 496 -21.02 -28.38 17.45
N ARG A 497 -20.19 -27.71 18.25
CA ARG A 497 -20.20 -26.24 18.31
C ARG A 497 -19.81 -25.77 16.92
N ARG A 498 -20.79 -25.20 16.21
CA ARG A 498 -20.61 -24.49 14.94
C ARG A 498 -19.39 -23.58 15.08
N ALA A 499 -18.39 -23.72 14.21
CA ALA A 499 -17.22 -22.85 14.25
C ALA A 499 -17.71 -21.39 14.14
N ALA A 500 -17.45 -20.59 15.17
CA ALA A 500 -17.89 -19.20 15.21
C ALA A 500 -17.23 -18.42 14.07
N SER A 501 -18.01 -17.67 13.29
CA SER A 501 -17.51 -16.92 12.15
C SER A 501 -17.10 -15.51 12.57
N TYR A 502 -15.97 -15.01 12.05
CA TYR A 502 -15.58 -13.61 12.24
C TYR A 502 -16.70 -12.64 11.83
N ASN A 503 -17.54 -13.00 10.85
CA ASN A 503 -18.68 -12.19 10.41
C ASN A 503 -19.74 -11.93 11.50
N GLU A 504 -19.75 -12.71 12.58
CA GLU A 504 -20.64 -12.48 13.72
C GLU A 504 -20.29 -11.20 14.50
N SER A 505 -19.08 -10.63 14.30
CA SER A 505 -18.67 -9.37 14.93
C SER A 505 -19.03 -8.10 14.14
N ILE A 506 -19.69 -8.20 12.97
CA ILE A 506 -20.15 -7.02 12.19
C ILE A 506 -21.01 -6.06 13.04
N PRO A 507 -21.93 -6.53 13.91
CA PRO A 507 -22.74 -5.66 14.75
C PRO A 507 -21.94 -4.71 15.65
N ASN A 508 -20.67 -5.00 15.96
CA ASN A 508 -19.81 -4.13 16.76
C ASN A 508 -19.49 -2.80 16.06
N LEU A 509 -19.78 -2.66 14.76
CA LEU A 509 -19.68 -1.40 14.02
C LEU A 509 -20.79 -0.39 14.39
N ALA A 510 -21.86 -0.83 15.07
CA ALA A 510 -22.99 0.02 15.46
C ALA A 510 -22.69 0.85 16.73
N ILE A 511 -21.72 1.76 16.61
CA ILE A 511 -21.33 2.66 17.70
C ILE A 511 -22.42 3.68 18.01
N ASN A 512 -22.53 4.07 19.28
CA ASN A 512 -23.47 5.08 19.74
C ASN A 512 -22.95 5.84 20.98
N GLN A 513 -23.73 6.78 21.49
CA GLN A 513 -23.38 7.62 22.65
C GLN A 513 -23.03 6.81 23.92
N ASN A 514 -23.57 5.59 24.06
CA ASN A 514 -23.28 4.73 25.22
C ASN A 514 -22.01 3.88 25.03
N THR A 515 -21.46 3.80 23.81
CA THR A 515 -20.25 3.02 23.52
C THR A 515 -19.08 3.50 24.38
N ARG A 516 -18.60 2.62 25.26
CA ARG A 516 -17.49 2.90 26.18
C ARG A 516 -16.16 2.70 25.48
N VAL A 517 -15.40 3.78 25.27
CA VAL A 517 -14.17 3.74 24.49
C VAL A 517 -12.95 3.89 25.40
N MET A 518 -12.02 2.95 25.31
CA MET A 518 -10.68 3.11 25.87
C MET A 518 -9.65 3.46 24.78
N TYR A 519 -8.57 4.12 25.17
CA TYR A 519 -7.48 4.48 24.26
C TYR A 519 -6.22 3.68 24.56
N GLN A 520 -5.56 3.13 23.55
CA GLN A 520 -4.20 2.57 23.68
C GLN A 520 -3.16 3.58 23.20
N GLY A 521 -2.07 3.72 23.96
CA GLY A 521 -1.13 4.83 23.79
C GLY A 521 -1.64 6.11 24.43
N PHE A 522 -2.53 6.00 25.42
CA PHE A 522 -3.38 7.06 25.95
C PHE A 522 -2.64 8.34 26.34
N THR A 523 -1.47 8.21 26.98
CA THR A 523 -0.61 9.34 27.41
C THR A 523 0.24 9.95 26.29
N GLY A 524 0.15 9.42 25.07
CA GLY A 524 0.83 9.96 23.90
C GLY A 524 0.08 11.15 23.30
N ARG A 525 0.82 12.16 22.82
CA ARG A 525 0.26 13.43 22.30
C ARG A 525 -0.92 13.24 21.33
N ALA A 526 -0.80 12.31 20.37
CA ALA A 526 -1.85 12.05 19.40
C ALA A 526 -3.11 11.46 20.07
N ALA A 527 -2.95 10.45 20.92
CA ALA A 527 -4.06 9.81 21.63
C ALA A 527 -4.78 10.79 22.54
N SER A 528 -4.05 11.55 23.37
CA SER A 528 -4.61 12.51 24.32
C SER A 528 -5.45 13.57 23.60
N ARG A 529 -4.91 14.18 22.54
CA ARG A 529 -5.65 15.19 21.74
C ARG A 529 -6.94 14.62 21.15
N ASN A 530 -6.87 13.42 20.56
CA ASN A 530 -8.07 12.79 19.96
C ASN A 530 -9.11 12.43 21.01
N ALA A 531 -8.69 11.95 22.18
CA ALA A 531 -9.59 11.64 23.27
C ALA A 531 -10.32 12.91 23.76
N VAL A 532 -9.61 14.04 23.92
CA VAL A 532 -10.22 15.33 24.28
C VAL A 532 -11.23 15.78 23.22
N GLU A 533 -10.88 15.71 21.94
CA GLU A 533 -11.82 16.04 20.85
C GLU A 533 -13.03 15.09 20.82
N ALA A 534 -12.83 13.80 21.09
CA ALA A 534 -13.90 12.81 21.12
C ALA A 534 -14.87 13.06 22.27
N ILE A 535 -14.37 13.45 23.46
CA ILE A 535 -15.20 13.89 24.59
C ILE A 535 -16.01 15.12 24.20
N LYS A 536 -15.38 16.14 23.58
CA LYS A 536 -16.08 17.34 23.10
C LYS A 536 -17.19 17.01 22.10
N TYR A 537 -16.99 15.97 21.30
CA TYR A 537 -17.99 15.50 20.35
C TYR A 537 -19.15 14.72 21.00
N GLY A 538 -18.96 14.16 22.20
CA GLY A 538 -19.96 13.36 22.92
C GLY A 538 -19.59 11.90 23.15
N THR A 539 -18.37 11.48 22.81
CA THR A 539 -17.93 10.09 22.97
C THR A 539 -17.66 9.75 24.44
N ASN A 540 -18.18 8.62 24.90
CA ASN A 540 -17.99 8.13 26.27
C ASN A 540 -16.61 7.46 26.45
N ILE A 541 -15.59 8.26 26.80
CA ILE A 541 -14.23 7.77 27.08
C ILE A 541 -14.14 7.27 28.53
N VAL A 542 -13.63 6.04 28.72
CA VAL A 542 -13.58 5.38 30.03
C VAL A 542 -12.18 5.24 30.63
N GLY A 543 -11.12 5.56 29.87
CA GLY A 543 -9.73 5.42 30.31
C GLY A 543 -8.82 5.00 29.17
N GLY A 544 -7.63 4.50 29.51
CA GLY A 544 -6.74 3.98 28.49
C GLY A 544 -5.49 3.30 29.01
N VAL A 545 -4.74 2.71 28.09
CA VAL A 545 -3.54 1.93 28.36
C VAL A 545 -2.31 2.73 27.96
N SER A 546 -1.28 2.73 28.79
CA SER A 546 0.03 3.31 28.47
C SER A 546 1.14 2.51 29.16
N ARG A 547 2.08 1.99 28.37
CA ARG A 547 3.24 1.24 28.89
C ARG A 547 4.43 2.13 29.30
N SER A 548 4.34 3.45 29.09
CA SER A 548 5.45 4.36 29.39
C SER A 548 5.51 4.74 30.88
N GLN A 549 6.72 4.94 31.42
CA GLN A 549 6.92 5.36 32.82
C GLN A 549 6.29 6.72 33.19
N ARG A 550 5.76 7.49 32.24
CA ARG A 550 5.04 8.74 32.52
C ARG A 550 3.73 8.55 33.30
N SER A 551 3.16 7.34 33.33
CA SER A 551 1.91 7.07 34.06
C SER A 551 2.11 6.46 35.45
N SER A 552 3.27 6.65 36.08
CA SER A 552 3.55 6.13 37.43
C SER A 552 2.53 6.56 38.50
N SER A 553 1.75 7.61 38.23
CA SER A 553 0.64 8.10 39.08
C SER A 553 -0.72 7.42 38.84
N GLY A 554 -0.83 6.53 37.84
CA GLY A 554 -2.11 5.92 37.42
C GLY A 554 -3.12 6.88 36.78
N LYS A 555 -2.74 8.14 36.57
CA LYS A 555 -3.60 9.21 36.02
C LYS A 555 -3.02 9.81 34.75
N HIS A 556 -3.91 10.36 33.93
CA HIS A 556 -3.53 11.09 32.72
C HIS A 556 -2.99 12.49 33.07
N THR A 557 -2.01 12.99 32.31
CA THR A 557 -1.35 14.28 32.57
C THR A 557 -2.08 15.47 31.94
N ASP A 558 -2.79 15.26 30.84
CA ASP A 558 -3.66 16.27 30.23
C ASP A 558 -4.84 16.62 31.16
N ALA A 559 -5.08 17.92 31.37
CA ALA A 559 -6.13 18.41 32.25
C ALA A 559 -7.54 17.90 31.87
N GLY A 560 -7.84 17.83 30.56
CA GLY A 560 -9.12 17.35 30.04
C GLY A 560 -9.35 15.85 30.20
N LEU A 561 -8.33 15.10 30.61
CA LEU A 561 -8.37 13.64 30.79
C LEU A 561 -7.94 13.20 32.19
N SER A 562 -7.57 14.14 33.07
CA SER A 562 -6.94 13.87 34.37
C SER A 562 -7.78 13.00 35.32
N ASN A 563 -9.10 12.96 35.13
CA ASN A 563 -10.03 12.12 35.88
C ASN A 563 -10.16 10.69 35.34
N LEU A 564 -9.56 10.38 34.19
CA LEU A 564 -9.65 9.08 33.55
C LEU A 564 -8.45 8.19 33.96
N PRO A 565 -8.69 6.90 34.26
CA PRO A 565 -7.65 5.98 34.71
C PRO A 565 -6.70 5.61 33.57
N VAL A 566 -5.42 5.39 33.93
CA VAL A 566 -4.38 4.89 33.03
C VAL A 566 -3.91 3.53 33.50
N PHE A 567 -4.10 2.52 32.67
CA PHE A 567 -3.75 1.13 32.95
C PHE A 567 -2.45 0.71 32.27
N SER A 568 -1.83 -0.34 32.80
CA SER A 568 -0.62 -0.93 32.23
C SER A 568 -0.90 -1.91 31.09
N THR A 569 -2.05 -2.61 31.15
CA THR A 569 -2.46 -3.64 30.18
C THR A 569 -3.90 -3.45 29.75
N VAL A 570 -4.23 -3.96 28.57
CA VAL A 570 -5.60 -3.97 28.03
C VAL A 570 -6.50 -4.86 28.89
N ARG A 571 -5.99 -5.99 29.39
CA ARG A 571 -6.77 -6.87 30.28
C ARG A 571 -7.26 -6.13 31.53
N GLN A 572 -6.36 -5.41 32.21
CA GLN A 572 -6.72 -4.63 33.39
C GLN A 572 -7.78 -3.57 33.06
N ALA A 573 -7.59 -2.83 31.96
CA ALA A 573 -8.56 -1.85 31.50
C ALA A 573 -9.93 -2.50 31.24
N VAL A 574 -9.97 -3.68 30.64
CA VAL A 574 -11.21 -4.42 30.37
C VAL A 574 -11.89 -4.86 31.67
N ASP A 575 -11.13 -5.39 32.64
CA ASP A 575 -11.68 -5.87 33.91
C ASP A 575 -12.29 -4.71 34.73
N GLU A 576 -11.64 -3.55 34.74
CA GLU A 576 -12.07 -2.38 35.51
C GLU A 576 -13.13 -1.53 34.78
N THR A 577 -12.96 -1.30 33.48
CA THR A 577 -13.78 -0.34 32.73
C THR A 577 -14.70 -0.98 31.70
N LYS A 578 -14.68 -2.30 31.49
CA LYS A 578 -15.54 -3.03 30.53
C LYS A 578 -15.85 -2.23 29.25
N PRO A 579 -14.83 -1.86 28.46
CA PRO A 579 -15.00 -1.03 27.28
C PRO A 579 -15.64 -1.84 26.15
N ASP A 580 -16.47 -1.16 25.34
CA ASP A 580 -17.04 -1.69 24.11
C ASP A 580 -16.08 -1.52 22.93
N ALA A 581 -15.17 -0.54 23.01
CA ALA A 581 -14.21 -0.26 21.95
C ALA A 581 -12.81 0.15 22.45
N SER A 582 -11.80 -0.13 21.64
CA SER A 582 -10.42 0.32 21.79
C SER A 582 -9.98 1.19 20.61
N ALA A 583 -9.50 2.39 20.89
CA ALA A 583 -8.86 3.27 19.91
C ALA A 583 -7.33 3.10 19.99
N VAL A 584 -6.72 2.53 18.95
CA VAL A 584 -5.29 2.19 18.93
C VAL A 584 -4.48 3.33 18.29
N PHE A 585 -3.81 4.11 19.13
CA PHE A 585 -2.90 5.20 18.75
C PHE A 585 -1.44 4.81 19.04
N ILE A 586 -1.08 3.59 18.63
CA ILE A 586 0.24 3.00 18.83
C ILE A 586 1.03 3.10 17.51
N PRO A 587 2.32 3.48 17.53
CA PRO A 587 3.15 3.48 16.33
C PRO A 587 3.16 2.13 15.60
N ALA A 588 3.29 2.17 14.27
CA ALA A 588 3.12 1.03 13.38
C ALA A 588 3.88 -0.25 13.81
N GLN A 589 5.14 -0.08 14.21
CA GLN A 589 6.04 -1.14 14.65
C GLN A 589 5.57 -1.92 15.89
N PHE A 590 4.62 -1.38 16.66
CA PHE A 590 4.05 -1.99 17.86
C PHE A 590 2.53 -2.20 17.77
N ALA A 591 1.89 -1.72 16.70
CA ALA A 591 0.44 -1.69 16.58
C ALA A 591 -0.17 -3.10 16.48
N ALA A 592 0.52 -4.05 15.83
CA ALA A 592 0.04 -5.43 15.72
C ALA A 592 -0.12 -6.11 17.10
N ASP A 593 0.85 -5.93 18.00
CA ASP A 593 0.76 -6.50 19.35
C ASP A 593 -0.34 -5.83 20.16
N ALA A 594 -0.53 -4.51 20.04
CA ALA A 594 -1.62 -3.77 20.68
C ALA A 594 -3.01 -4.20 20.20
N ILE A 595 -3.14 -4.52 18.91
CA ILE A 595 -4.37 -5.08 18.33
C ILE A 595 -4.61 -6.50 18.87
N ILE A 596 -3.58 -7.36 18.85
CA ILE A 596 -3.69 -8.74 19.36
C ILE A 596 -4.05 -8.74 20.85
N GLU A 597 -3.46 -7.87 21.66
CA GLU A 597 -3.79 -7.74 23.09
C GLU A 597 -5.28 -7.40 23.30
N SER A 598 -5.87 -6.58 22.43
CA SER A 598 -7.31 -6.29 22.47
C SER A 598 -8.19 -7.45 22.01
N ILE A 599 -7.75 -8.23 21.03
CA ILE A 599 -8.45 -9.44 20.58
C ILE A 599 -8.45 -10.48 21.70
N GLU A 600 -7.31 -10.70 22.35
CA GLU A 600 -7.17 -11.60 23.50
C GLU A 600 -8.02 -11.13 24.69
N ALA A 601 -8.11 -9.82 24.88
CA ALA A 601 -8.99 -9.20 25.88
C ALA A 601 -10.47 -9.20 25.52
N GLU A 602 -10.83 -9.68 24.32
CA GLU A 602 -12.20 -9.76 23.79
C GLU A 602 -12.90 -8.39 23.69
N VAL A 603 -12.14 -7.32 23.41
CA VAL A 603 -12.72 -5.99 23.19
C VAL A 603 -13.58 -6.03 21.92
N PRO A 604 -14.88 -5.66 21.97
CA PRO A 604 -15.78 -5.85 20.83
C PRO A 604 -15.35 -5.11 19.55
N LEU A 605 -15.00 -3.82 19.65
CA LEU A 605 -14.53 -3.03 18.52
C LEU A 605 -13.09 -2.55 18.74
N ILE A 606 -12.23 -2.73 17.75
CA ILE A 606 -10.85 -2.24 17.76
C ILE A 606 -10.69 -1.31 16.56
N VAL A 607 -10.25 -0.08 16.76
CA VAL A 607 -10.04 0.91 15.70
C VAL A 607 -8.58 1.29 15.69
N SER A 608 -7.84 0.86 14.67
CA SER A 608 -6.42 1.17 14.53
C SER A 608 -6.17 2.20 13.45
N VAL A 609 -5.57 3.32 13.83
CA VAL A 609 -5.22 4.42 12.92
C VAL A 609 -3.77 4.36 12.48
N ALA A 610 -3.02 3.37 12.94
CA ALA A 610 -1.61 3.21 12.60
C ALA A 610 -1.45 2.91 11.11
N GLU A 611 -0.60 3.68 10.45
CA GLU A 611 -0.26 3.51 9.03
C GLU A 611 1.09 2.79 8.92
N HIS A 612 1.35 2.11 7.80
CA HIS A 612 2.60 1.39 7.54
C HIS A 612 2.92 0.29 8.57
N ILE A 613 1.92 -0.47 9.01
CA ILE A 613 2.16 -1.73 9.73
C ILE A 613 2.73 -2.74 8.72
N PRO A 614 3.82 -3.44 9.04
CA PRO A 614 4.35 -4.45 8.13
C PRO A 614 3.33 -5.56 7.82
N VAL A 615 3.30 -6.02 6.57
CA VAL A 615 2.33 -7.00 6.07
C VAL A 615 2.39 -8.30 6.86
N HIS A 616 3.58 -8.74 7.26
CA HIS A 616 3.77 -9.94 8.09
C HIS A 616 3.20 -9.80 9.50
N ASP A 617 3.20 -8.60 10.05
CA ASP A 617 2.58 -8.32 11.35
C ASP A 617 1.04 -8.32 11.20
N MET A 618 0.53 -7.81 10.07
CA MET A 618 -0.89 -7.91 9.75
C MET A 618 -1.36 -9.32 9.42
N LEU A 619 -0.53 -10.17 8.85
CA LEU A 619 -0.83 -11.60 8.66
C LEU A 619 -1.04 -12.32 10.00
N ARG A 620 -0.22 -12.00 11.01
CA ARG A 620 -0.42 -12.49 12.39
C ARG A 620 -1.74 -12.01 12.97
N VAL A 621 -2.03 -10.71 12.85
CA VAL A 621 -3.29 -10.11 13.32
C VAL A 621 -4.48 -10.81 12.67
N GLN A 622 -4.48 -10.96 11.34
CA GLN A 622 -5.57 -11.59 10.59
C GLN A 622 -5.77 -13.06 10.96
N GLU A 623 -4.69 -13.82 11.18
CA GLU A 623 -4.79 -15.21 11.63
C GLU A 623 -5.51 -15.31 12.98
N VAL A 624 -5.13 -14.49 13.98
CA VAL A 624 -5.78 -14.49 15.30
C VAL A 624 -7.21 -13.97 15.20
N LEU A 625 -7.42 -12.84 14.53
CA LEU A 625 -8.71 -12.17 14.38
C LEU A 625 -9.78 -13.09 13.78
N ARG A 626 -9.39 -14.00 12.88
CA ARG A 626 -10.30 -14.94 12.20
C ARG A 626 -10.59 -16.23 12.97
N THR A 627 -9.93 -16.46 14.10
CA THR A 627 -10.21 -17.61 14.98
C THR A 627 -11.34 -17.36 15.97
N GLN A 628 -11.87 -16.13 16.00
CA GLN A 628 -12.82 -15.66 17.01
C GLN A 628 -13.98 -14.86 16.37
N SER A 629 -15.03 -14.61 17.15
CA SER A 629 -16.27 -13.92 16.71
C SER A 629 -16.69 -12.72 17.57
N LYS A 630 -15.92 -12.35 18.60
CA LYS A 630 -16.22 -11.29 19.57
C LYS A 630 -15.68 -9.93 19.17
N SER A 631 -14.44 -9.86 18.66
CA SER A 631 -13.76 -8.63 18.28
C SER A 631 -13.89 -8.35 16.78
N ARG A 632 -13.98 -7.08 16.40
CA ARG A 632 -13.94 -6.56 15.02
C ARG A 632 -12.85 -5.50 14.93
N LEU A 633 -12.00 -5.57 13.91
CA LEU A 633 -10.96 -4.55 13.67
C LEU A 633 -11.38 -3.62 12.52
N VAL A 634 -11.45 -2.32 12.77
CA VAL A 634 -11.53 -1.26 11.74
C VAL A 634 -10.11 -0.72 11.53
N GLY A 635 -9.67 -0.67 10.27
CA GLY A 635 -8.29 -0.41 9.90
C GLY A 635 -7.43 -1.69 9.81
N PRO A 636 -6.09 -1.59 9.92
CA PRO A 636 -5.30 -0.38 10.18
C PRO A 636 -5.29 0.59 9.00
N ASN A 637 -4.46 1.63 9.06
CA ASN A 637 -4.34 2.66 8.04
C ASN A 637 -5.69 3.28 7.67
N CYS A 638 -6.46 3.67 8.68
CA CYS A 638 -7.80 4.19 8.50
C CYS A 638 -8.06 5.44 9.34
N PRO A 639 -9.00 6.30 8.91
CA PRO A 639 -9.42 7.44 9.72
C PRO A 639 -10.28 7.05 10.92
N GLY A 640 -10.83 5.82 10.93
CA GLY A 640 -11.66 5.28 12.01
C GLY A 640 -13.14 5.16 11.66
N ILE A 641 -14.00 5.41 12.64
CA ILE A 641 -15.46 5.28 12.53
C ILE A 641 -16.13 6.42 13.31
N ILE A 642 -17.20 6.99 12.75
CA ILE A 642 -17.98 8.07 13.36
C ILE A 642 -19.46 7.88 13.07
N SER A 643 -20.32 8.12 14.07
CA SER A 643 -21.76 8.17 13.92
C SER A 643 -22.28 9.52 14.39
N PRO A 644 -22.55 10.46 13.46
CA PRO A 644 -23.00 11.80 13.83
C PRO A 644 -24.37 11.84 14.49
N VAL A 645 -25.30 10.98 14.06
CA VAL A 645 -26.61 10.84 14.71
C VAL A 645 -26.54 10.33 16.14
N ASN A 646 -25.44 9.68 16.54
CA ASN A 646 -25.24 9.15 17.89
C ASN A 646 -24.08 9.81 18.65
N ALA A 647 -23.55 10.94 18.17
CA ALA A 647 -22.48 11.71 18.82
C ALA A 647 -21.26 10.87 19.27
N CYS A 648 -20.88 9.86 18.48
CA CYS A 648 -19.79 8.95 18.83
C CYS A 648 -18.73 8.93 17.72
N LYS A 649 -17.45 9.13 18.09
CA LYS A 649 -16.32 9.06 17.16
C LYS A 649 -15.17 8.26 17.76
N ILE A 650 -14.55 7.41 16.93
CA ILE A 650 -13.37 6.64 17.30
C ILE A 650 -12.37 6.71 16.14
N GLY A 651 -11.19 7.26 16.41
CA GLY A 651 -10.14 7.48 15.40
C GLY A 651 -9.84 8.97 15.20
N ILE A 652 -9.49 9.33 13.97
CA ILE A 652 -8.94 10.65 13.60
C ILE A 652 -9.85 11.46 12.65
N MET A 653 -11.11 11.05 12.48
CA MET A 653 -12.05 11.77 11.62
C MET A 653 -12.29 13.22 12.10
N PRO A 654 -12.25 14.21 11.19
CA PRO A 654 -12.38 15.63 11.51
C PRO A 654 -13.85 16.00 11.73
N HIS A 655 -14.36 15.72 12.93
CA HIS A 655 -15.78 15.78 13.29
C HIS A 655 -16.55 17.08 12.98
N LEU A 656 -15.91 18.25 12.82
CA LEU A 656 -16.62 19.53 12.63
C LEU A 656 -17.41 19.64 11.32
N GLN A 657 -16.99 18.94 10.27
CA GLN A 657 -17.69 18.94 8.97
C GLN A 657 -18.84 17.93 8.90
N TYR A 658 -19.00 17.11 9.94
CA TYR A 658 -20.01 16.05 9.98
C TYR A 658 -21.30 16.63 10.55
N ALA A 659 -22.41 16.41 9.85
CA ALA A 659 -23.73 16.78 10.31
C ALA A 659 -24.55 15.50 10.56
N PRO A 660 -25.33 15.41 11.66
CA PRO A 660 -26.32 14.35 11.80
C PRO A 660 -27.24 14.28 10.57
N GLY A 661 -27.47 13.07 10.05
CA GLY A 661 -28.31 12.88 8.88
C GLY A 661 -28.46 11.42 8.50
N VAL A 662 -28.70 11.15 7.21
CA VAL A 662 -29.19 9.84 6.76
C VAL A 662 -28.24 9.05 5.87
N VAL A 663 -27.08 9.60 5.51
CA VAL A 663 -26.17 8.94 4.58
C VAL A 663 -25.11 8.12 5.31
N GLY A 664 -25.04 6.83 5.01
CA GLY A 664 -23.96 5.95 5.45
C GLY A 664 -22.80 5.99 4.45
N ILE A 665 -21.55 6.12 4.90
CA ILE A 665 -20.36 6.24 4.03
C ILE A 665 -19.33 5.16 4.38
N ALA A 666 -19.05 4.23 3.47
CA ALA A 666 -17.99 3.25 3.58
C ALA A 666 -16.85 3.63 2.62
N SER A 667 -15.63 3.80 3.14
CA SER A 667 -14.49 4.24 2.32
C SER A 667 -13.18 3.58 2.67
N LYS A 668 -12.40 3.19 1.66
CA LYS A 668 -10.99 2.80 1.85
C LYS A 668 -10.08 4.01 2.12
N SER A 669 -10.41 5.17 1.53
CA SER A 669 -9.64 6.40 1.64
C SER A 669 -10.20 7.37 2.67
N GLY A 670 -9.33 7.93 3.52
CA GLY A 670 -9.70 8.97 4.48
C GLY A 670 -10.13 10.28 3.80
N THR A 671 -9.28 10.87 2.97
CA THR A 671 -9.59 12.15 2.31
C THR A 671 -10.79 12.05 1.37
N LEU A 672 -10.96 10.92 0.69
CA LEU A 672 -12.13 10.70 -0.15
C LEU A 672 -13.43 10.59 0.66
N SER A 673 -13.35 10.01 1.87
CA SER A 673 -14.50 10.00 2.78
C SER A 673 -14.87 11.42 3.24
N TYR A 674 -13.88 12.30 3.42
CA TYR A 674 -14.11 13.68 3.84
C TYR A 674 -14.80 14.51 2.75
N GLU A 675 -14.41 14.32 1.49
CA GLU A 675 -15.09 14.92 0.35
C GLU A 675 -16.54 14.45 0.23
N ALA A 676 -16.80 13.15 0.39
CA ALA A 676 -18.17 12.64 0.37
C ALA A 676 -19.01 13.17 1.54
N VAL A 677 -18.41 13.33 2.73
CA VAL A 677 -19.04 14.00 3.87
C VAL A 677 -19.37 15.46 3.50
N GLY A 678 -18.41 16.22 2.98
CA GLY A 678 -18.62 17.61 2.57
C GLY A 678 -19.72 17.75 1.53
N SER A 679 -19.70 16.91 0.48
CA SER A 679 -20.71 16.91 -0.58
C SER A 679 -22.12 16.57 -0.05
N THR A 680 -22.24 15.56 0.82
CA THR A 680 -23.54 15.16 1.39
C THR A 680 -24.06 16.17 2.43
N THR A 681 -23.18 16.80 3.22
CA THR A 681 -23.54 17.90 4.12
C THR A 681 -24.02 19.12 3.33
N LYS A 682 -23.30 19.56 2.29
CA LYS A 682 -23.70 20.68 1.40
C LYS A 682 -25.06 20.43 0.73
N ALA A 683 -25.38 19.18 0.42
CA ALA A 683 -26.68 18.79 -0.13
C ALA A 683 -27.83 18.80 0.90
N GLY A 684 -27.53 18.95 2.20
CA GLY A 684 -28.48 18.92 3.31
C GLY A 684 -28.88 17.51 3.75
N LEU A 685 -28.06 16.50 3.47
CA LEU A 685 -28.38 15.10 3.79
C LEU A 685 -27.75 14.62 5.10
N GLY A 686 -26.61 15.20 5.50
CA GLY A 686 -25.82 14.78 6.66
C GLY A 686 -25.41 13.29 6.59
N GLN A 687 -24.93 12.75 7.71
CA GLN A 687 -24.42 11.39 7.80
C GLN A 687 -24.97 10.63 9.02
N SER A 688 -25.27 9.35 8.82
CA SER A 688 -25.69 8.41 9.88
C SER A 688 -24.48 7.68 10.49
N LEU A 689 -23.65 7.09 9.63
CA LEU A 689 -22.48 6.30 9.99
C LEU A 689 -21.42 6.41 8.90
N CYS A 690 -20.20 6.79 9.25
CA CYS A 690 -19.06 6.73 8.34
C CYS A 690 -18.01 5.75 8.86
N VAL A 691 -17.63 4.79 8.02
CA VAL A 691 -16.61 3.78 8.32
C VAL A 691 -15.47 3.92 7.31
N GLY A 692 -14.32 4.41 7.79
CA GLY A 692 -13.07 4.31 7.06
C GLY A 692 -12.49 2.93 7.26
N VAL A 693 -12.59 2.05 6.28
CA VAL A 693 -12.10 0.67 6.39
C VAL A 693 -10.57 0.59 6.33
N GLY A 694 -9.95 1.59 5.72
CA GLY A 694 -8.51 1.76 5.59
C GLY A 694 -7.92 1.34 4.25
N GLY A 695 -6.76 1.90 3.94
CA GLY A 695 -6.01 1.67 2.70
C GLY A 695 -4.94 0.58 2.81
N ASP A 696 -4.94 -0.20 3.89
CA ASP A 696 -4.00 -1.31 4.09
C ASP A 696 -4.25 -2.46 3.09
N LEU A 697 -3.24 -3.32 2.89
CA LEU A 697 -3.34 -4.55 2.12
C LEU A 697 -4.32 -5.54 2.75
N LEU A 698 -4.35 -5.61 4.08
CA LEU A 698 -5.09 -6.60 4.87
C LEU A 698 -5.97 -5.93 5.93
N PRO A 699 -7.03 -5.18 5.54
CA PRO A 699 -7.90 -4.50 6.50
C PRO A 699 -8.71 -5.50 7.34
N GLY A 700 -8.97 -5.17 8.61
CA GLY A 700 -9.79 -5.99 9.51
C GLY A 700 -11.29 -5.95 9.19
N THR A 701 -11.76 -4.86 8.60
CA THR A 701 -13.15 -4.65 8.15
C THR A 701 -13.09 -4.35 6.67
N SER A 702 -13.86 -5.06 5.85
CA SER A 702 -13.94 -4.83 4.41
C SER A 702 -15.05 -3.83 4.06
N LEU A 703 -15.07 -3.34 2.81
CA LEU A 703 -16.20 -2.56 2.29
C LEU A 703 -17.52 -3.33 2.38
N LEU A 704 -17.49 -4.65 2.15
CA LEU A 704 -18.65 -5.52 2.28
C LEU A 704 -19.18 -5.53 3.73
N ASP A 705 -18.29 -5.62 4.73
CA ASP A 705 -18.68 -5.59 6.15
C ASP A 705 -19.33 -4.26 6.52
N ALA A 706 -18.72 -3.14 6.11
CA ALA A 706 -19.24 -1.79 6.36
C ALA A 706 -20.62 -1.57 5.72
N VAL A 707 -20.78 -1.98 4.45
CA VAL A 707 -22.07 -1.93 3.75
C VAL A 707 -23.11 -2.82 4.43
N THR A 708 -22.71 -4.00 4.90
CA THR A 708 -23.61 -4.89 5.66
C THR A 708 -24.15 -4.19 6.92
N ALA A 709 -23.28 -3.51 7.67
CA ALA A 709 -23.69 -2.72 8.82
C ALA A 709 -24.64 -1.56 8.43
N MET A 710 -24.35 -0.86 7.32
CA MET A 710 -25.18 0.25 6.82
C MET A 710 -26.54 -0.21 6.30
N ILE A 711 -26.65 -1.40 5.71
CA ILE A 711 -27.95 -2.00 5.34
C ILE A 711 -28.78 -2.25 6.60
N ALA A 712 -28.15 -2.77 7.66
CA ALA A 712 -28.82 -3.07 8.92
C ALA A 712 -29.20 -1.83 9.74
N ASP A 713 -28.43 -0.74 9.63
CA ASP A 713 -28.65 0.50 10.37
C ASP A 713 -29.94 1.22 9.94
N PRO A 714 -30.94 1.42 10.82
CA PRO A 714 -32.18 2.11 10.48
C PRO A 714 -32.02 3.61 10.19
N ALA A 715 -30.98 4.27 10.72
CA ALA A 715 -30.73 5.69 10.47
C ALA A 715 -30.21 5.92 9.05
N THR A 716 -29.42 4.99 8.52
CA THR A 716 -28.95 5.03 7.14
C THR A 716 -30.11 4.84 6.14
N LYS A 717 -30.35 5.83 5.28
CA LYS A 717 -31.32 5.80 4.18
C LYS A 717 -30.68 5.74 2.79
N GLY A 718 -29.47 6.29 2.66
CA GLY A 718 -28.65 6.20 1.44
C GLY A 718 -27.25 5.71 1.78
N ILE A 719 -26.61 4.97 0.87
CA ILE A 719 -25.27 4.39 1.08
C ILE A 719 -24.30 4.97 0.06
N VAL A 720 -23.14 5.42 0.54
CA VAL A 720 -22.00 5.82 -0.30
C VAL A 720 -20.89 4.78 -0.15
N LEU A 721 -20.46 4.20 -1.27
CA LEU A 721 -19.44 3.15 -1.34
C LEU A 721 -18.21 3.64 -2.11
N LEU A 722 -17.11 3.92 -1.41
CA LEU A 722 -15.89 4.50 -1.98
C LEU A 722 -14.75 3.49 -1.98
N GLY A 723 -14.40 3.04 -3.18
CA GLY A 723 -13.32 2.11 -3.45
C GLY A 723 -12.13 2.73 -4.19
N GLU A 724 -11.17 1.88 -4.48
CA GLU A 724 -9.94 2.21 -5.20
C GLU A 724 -9.51 1.02 -6.07
N ILE A 725 -8.51 1.21 -6.92
CA ILE A 725 -7.86 0.12 -7.65
C ILE A 725 -7.26 -0.96 -6.73
N GLY A 726 -7.06 -2.16 -7.29
CA GLY A 726 -6.44 -3.30 -6.60
C GLY A 726 -7.41 -4.09 -5.71
N GLY A 727 -7.27 -5.42 -5.71
CA GLY A 727 -8.22 -6.33 -5.05
C GLY A 727 -9.62 -6.30 -5.66
N ASP A 728 -10.57 -6.99 -5.03
CA ASP A 728 -11.95 -7.21 -5.51
C ASP A 728 -13.03 -6.79 -4.51
N ALA A 729 -12.65 -6.03 -3.47
CA ALA A 729 -13.55 -5.65 -2.38
C ALA A 729 -14.82 -4.93 -2.85
N GLU A 730 -14.68 -4.07 -3.86
CA GLU A 730 -15.77 -3.33 -4.49
C GLU A 730 -16.74 -4.27 -5.21
N ILE A 731 -16.23 -5.31 -5.90
CA ILE A 731 -17.06 -6.30 -6.60
C ILE A 731 -17.87 -7.11 -5.59
N ARG A 732 -17.25 -7.53 -4.48
CA ARG A 732 -17.96 -8.27 -3.42
C ARG A 732 -19.07 -7.41 -2.79
N ALA A 733 -18.77 -6.14 -2.50
CA ALA A 733 -19.76 -5.21 -1.98
C ALA A 733 -20.89 -4.95 -2.99
N ALA A 734 -20.57 -4.79 -4.27
CA ALA A 734 -21.56 -4.67 -5.34
C ALA A 734 -22.44 -5.92 -5.47
N ALA A 735 -21.86 -7.11 -5.38
CA ALA A 735 -22.62 -8.37 -5.40
C ALA A 735 -23.62 -8.45 -4.24
N LEU A 736 -23.22 -8.08 -3.01
CA LEU A 736 -24.12 -7.99 -1.87
C LEU A 736 -25.26 -6.98 -2.11
N LEU A 737 -24.92 -5.80 -2.61
CA LEU A 737 -25.90 -4.74 -2.89
C LEU A 737 -26.87 -5.13 -4.00
N LYS A 738 -26.41 -5.89 -5.00
CA LYS A 738 -27.26 -6.48 -6.03
C LYS A 738 -28.29 -7.43 -5.41
N GLN A 739 -27.84 -8.38 -4.58
CA GLN A 739 -28.73 -9.30 -3.85
C GLN A 739 -29.72 -8.55 -2.95
N TYR A 740 -29.27 -7.48 -2.30
CA TYR A 740 -30.12 -6.62 -1.48
C TYR A 740 -31.19 -5.90 -2.31
N ARG A 741 -30.80 -5.34 -3.45
CA ARG A 741 -31.71 -4.67 -4.39
C ARG A 741 -32.75 -5.64 -4.98
N GLU A 742 -32.32 -6.86 -5.32
CA GLU A 742 -33.14 -7.90 -5.96
C GLU A 742 -34.07 -8.64 -4.98
N GLY A 743 -34.02 -8.31 -3.68
CA GLY A 743 -34.95 -8.83 -2.69
C GLY A 743 -34.46 -10.07 -1.93
N GLU A 744 -33.32 -10.64 -2.30
CA GLU A 744 -32.81 -11.88 -1.69
C GLU A 744 -32.50 -11.72 -0.20
N ILE A 745 -31.99 -10.55 0.19
CA ILE A 745 -31.53 -10.29 1.55
C ILE A 745 -32.15 -9.04 2.21
N ASN A 746 -33.09 -8.33 1.57
CA ASN A 746 -33.66 -7.09 2.11
C ASN A 746 -34.85 -7.26 3.08
N ALA A 747 -35.33 -8.50 3.26
CA ALA A 747 -36.48 -8.83 4.11
C ALA A 747 -37.74 -7.98 3.81
N GLY A 748 -38.00 -7.71 2.53
CA GLY A 748 -39.16 -6.93 2.07
C GLY A 748 -39.05 -5.42 2.28
N ARG A 749 -37.89 -4.91 2.75
CA ARG A 749 -37.63 -3.47 2.89
C ARG A 749 -37.29 -2.85 1.53
N THR A 750 -37.72 -1.61 1.31
CA THR A 750 -37.27 -0.81 0.16
C THR A 750 -35.75 -0.73 0.16
N PRO A 751 -35.07 -1.13 -0.93
CA PRO A 751 -33.62 -1.00 -1.03
C PRO A 751 -33.18 0.45 -0.90
N LYS A 752 -32.21 0.70 -0.02
CA LYS A 752 -31.54 2.00 0.12
C LYS A 752 -30.81 2.36 -1.18
N PRO A 753 -30.96 3.59 -1.70
CA PRO A 753 -30.17 4.03 -2.84
C PRO A 753 -28.68 4.02 -2.56
N VAL A 754 -27.88 3.73 -3.59
CA VAL A 754 -26.43 3.64 -3.47
C VAL A 754 -25.74 4.50 -4.51
N VAL A 755 -24.79 5.31 -4.04
CA VAL A 755 -23.81 6.03 -4.85
C VAL A 755 -22.45 5.40 -4.58
N GLY A 756 -21.61 5.21 -5.59
CA GLY A 756 -20.29 4.63 -5.38
C GLY A 756 -19.25 5.07 -6.38
N MET A 757 -17.98 4.97 -6.03
CA MET A 757 -16.88 5.40 -6.88
C MET A 757 -15.69 4.46 -6.73
N VAL A 758 -14.96 4.25 -7.83
CA VAL A 758 -13.68 3.55 -7.86
C VAL A 758 -12.64 4.52 -8.39
N THR A 759 -11.65 4.85 -7.56
CA THR A 759 -10.58 5.78 -7.90
C THR A 759 -9.32 5.06 -8.38
N GLY A 760 -8.54 5.70 -9.25
CA GLY A 760 -7.28 5.21 -9.79
C GLY A 760 -7.38 4.58 -11.18
N ARG A 761 -8.42 4.91 -11.96
CA ARG A 761 -8.68 4.39 -13.30
C ARG A 761 -7.55 4.73 -14.29
N THR A 762 -6.89 5.85 -14.07
CA THR A 762 -5.77 6.37 -14.84
C THR A 762 -4.40 5.90 -14.34
N ALA A 763 -4.36 5.05 -13.31
CA ALA A 763 -3.11 4.59 -12.72
C ALA A 763 -2.26 3.79 -13.72
N PRO A 764 -0.96 4.08 -13.84
CA PRO A 764 -0.09 3.29 -14.69
C PRO A 764 -0.04 1.82 -14.22
N LYS A 765 -0.06 0.88 -15.18
CA LYS A 765 0.00 -0.55 -14.88
C LYS A 765 1.22 -0.90 -14.02
N GLY A 766 1.03 -1.72 -12.99
CA GLY A 766 2.08 -2.14 -12.06
C GLY A 766 2.46 -1.10 -10.99
N ARG A 767 1.90 0.12 -11.02
CA ARG A 767 2.21 1.14 -10.00
C ARG A 767 1.27 1.02 -8.80
N THR A 768 1.82 1.29 -7.61
CA THR A 768 1.07 1.45 -6.37
C THR A 768 0.79 2.93 -6.14
N MET A 769 -0.48 3.31 -6.04
CA MET A 769 -0.95 4.71 -5.97
C MET A 769 -1.26 5.08 -4.50
N GLY A 770 -0.22 5.37 -3.71
CA GLY A 770 -0.33 5.89 -2.34
C GLY A 770 -0.75 4.87 -1.26
N HIS A 771 -1.94 4.24 -1.36
CA HIS A 771 -2.46 3.22 -0.42
C HIS A 771 -1.98 1.79 -0.73
N ALA A 772 -1.84 0.90 0.26
CA ALA A 772 -1.09 -0.38 0.12
C ALA A 772 -1.89 -1.33 -0.76
N GLY A 773 -3.20 -1.23 -0.61
CA GLY A 773 -4.17 -1.86 -1.48
C GLY A 773 -4.18 -1.31 -2.92
N ALA A 774 -3.78 -0.06 -3.16
CA ALA A 774 -4.00 0.61 -4.45
C ALA A 774 -2.96 0.25 -5.53
N ILE A 775 -2.90 -1.01 -5.94
CA ILE A 775 -1.96 -1.49 -6.96
C ILE A 775 -2.70 -1.76 -8.27
N ALA A 776 -2.34 -1.04 -9.34
CA ALA A 776 -2.91 -1.23 -10.66
C ALA A 776 -2.38 -2.53 -11.29
N GLY A 777 -3.24 -3.53 -11.48
CA GLY A 777 -2.85 -4.82 -12.05
C GLY A 777 -1.96 -5.69 -11.14
N GLY A 778 -1.79 -5.34 -9.86
CA GLY A 778 -0.94 -6.06 -8.90
C GLY A 778 -1.66 -7.20 -8.20
N GLY A 779 -1.91 -8.29 -8.90
CA GLY A 779 -2.51 -9.51 -8.34
C GLY A 779 -3.78 -9.92 -9.03
N SER A 780 -4.64 -8.95 -9.25
CA SER A 780 -5.99 -9.17 -9.70
C SER A 780 -6.08 -8.92 -11.21
N SER A 781 -6.71 -9.84 -11.95
CA SER A 781 -7.15 -9.53 -13.32
C SER A 781 -8.23 -8.43 -13.36
N VAL A 782 -8.79 -8.10 -12.18
CA VAL A 782 -9.84 -7.10 -12.01
C VAL A 782 -9.27 -5.70 -12.25
N THR A 783 -9.74 -5.08 -13.33
CA THR A 783 -9.46 -3.69 -13.67
C THR A 783 -10.36 -2.72 -12.90
N ALA A 784 -10.03 -1.43 -12.92
CA ALA A 784 -10.92 -0.42 -12.36
C ALA A 784 -12.28 -0.41 -13.09
N GLU A 785 -12.26 -0.62 -14.40
CA GLU A 785 -13.42 -0.73 -15.28
C GLU A 785 -14.31 -1.92 -14.90
N ASP A 786 -13.73 -3.08 -14.58
CA ASP A 786 -14.50 -4.25 -14.13
C ASP A 786 -15.25 -3.95 -12.82
N LYS A 787 -14.61 -3.23 -11.89
CA LYS A 787 -15.25 -2.81 -10.64
C LYS A 787 -16.39 -1.83 -10.88
N VAL A 788 -16.17 -0.82 -11.74
CA VAL A 788 -17.21 0.15 -12.12
C VAL A 788 -18.39 -0.55 -12.78
N LYS A 789 -18.13 -1.50 -13.70
CA LYS A 789 -19.17 -2.32 -14.33
C LYS A 789 -19.96 -3.12 -13.30
N ALA A 790 -19.27 -3.81 -12.37
CA ALA A 790 -19.93 -4.55 -11.30
C ALA A 790 -20.81 -3.66 -10.41
N MET A 791 -20.35 -2.45 -10.10
CA MET A 791 -21.13 -1.45 -9.37
C MET A 791 -22.39 -1.03 -10.14
N GLN A 792 -22.25 -0.71 -11.43
CA GLN A 792 -23.38 -0.32 -12.29
C GLN A 792 -24.40 -1.46 -12.44
N ASP A 793 -23.95 -2.70 -12.65
CA ASP A 793 -24.80 -3.89 -12.73
C ASP A 793 -25.58 -4.13 -11.41
N ALA A 794 -24.98 -3.76 -10.27
CA ALA A 794 -25.62 -3.75 -8.95
C ALA A 794 -26.57 -2.56 -8.71
N GLY A 795 -26.65 -1.60 -9.64
CA GLY A 795 -27.54 -0.43 -9.55
C GLY A 795 -26.97 0.73 -8.74
N ILE A 796 -25.66 0.71 -8.53
CA ILE A 796 -24.94 1.78 -7.87
C ILE A 796 -24.69 2.88 -8.91
N VAL A 797 -25.06 4.11 -8.58
CA VAL A 797 -24.77 5.26 -9.45
C VAL A 797 -23.33 5.69 -9.22
N VAL A 798 -22.57 5.82 -10.31
CA VAL A 798 -21.14 6.15 -10.27
C VAL A 798 -20.92 7.57 -10.82
N PRO A 799 -20.77 8.59 -9.96
CA PRO A 799 -20.47 9.95 -10.38
C PRO A 799 -19.05 10.08 -10.93
N VAL A 800 -18.77 11.19 -11.62
CA VAL A 800 -17.47 11.44 -12.24
C VAL A 800 -16.42 11.79 -11.18
N HIS A 801 -16.80 12.58 -10.18
CA HIS A 801 -15.91 13.07 -9.14
C HIS A 801 -16.66 13.16 -7.79
N PRO A 802 -15.96 13.21 -6.63
CA PRO A 802 -16.60 13.09 -5.32
C PRO A 802 -17.54 14.25 -4.96
N GLY A 803 -17.40 15.41 -5.61
CA GLY A 803 -18.26 16.58 -5.39
C GLY A 803 -19.73 16.35 -5.80
N GLU A 804 -20.00 15.44 -6.73
CA GLU A 804 -21.36 15.12 -7.19
C GLU A 804 -22.13 14.16 -6.27
N ILE A 805 -21.45 13.51 -5.31
CA ILE A 805 -22.03 12.44 -4.48
C ILE A 805 -23.31 12.89 -3.76
N GLY A 806 -23.28 14.04 -3.10
CA GLY A 806 -24.40 14.62 -2.37
C GLY A 806 -25.60 14.95 -3.27
N PRO A 807 -25.42 15.77 -4.33
CA PRO A 807 -26.47 16.06 -5.31
C PRO A 807 -27.10 14.80 -5.91
N VAL A 808 -26.29 13.82 -6.32
CA VAL A 808 -26.78 12.55 -6.88
C VAL A 808 -27.56 11.76 -5.84
N MET A 809 -27.05 11.64 -4.61
CA MET A 809 -27.74 10.93 -3.53
C MET A 809 -29.09 11.57 -3.21
N LYS A 810 -29.16 12.91 -3.17
CA LYS A 810 -30.39 13.65 -2.90
C LYS A 810 -31.47 13.34 -3.94
N GLU A 811 -31.09 13.33 -5.22
CA GLU A 811 -32.02 12.99 -6.30
C GLU A 811 -32.47 11.52 -6.23
N LEU A 812 -31.58 10.60 -5.88
CA LEU A 812 -31.93 9.19 -5.70
C LEU A 812 -32.91 8.96 -4.54
N LEU A 813 -32.70 9.61 -3.40
CA LEU A 813 -33.62 9.56 -2.26
C LEU A 813 -35.00 10.12 -2.63
N ARG A 814 -35.04 11.23 -3.38
CA ARG A 814 -36.29 11.82 -3.89
C ARG A 814 -37.03 10.86 -4.82
N LYS A 815 -36.34 10.23 -5.77
CA LYS A 815 -36.92 9.23 -6.69
C LYS A 815 -37.44 7.99 -5.96
N ALA A 816 -36.76 7.58 -4.90
CA ALA A 816 -37.17 6.46 -4.05
C ALA A 816 -38.27 6.82 -3.04
N GLN A 817 -38.72 8.08 -2.99
CA GLN A 817 -39.70 8.60 -2.03
C GLN A 817 -39.31 8.36 -0.56
N ILE A 818 -38.00 8.41 -0.28
CA ILE A 818 -37.47 8.26 1.08
C ILE A 818 -37.27 9.65 1.67
N SER A 819 -37.84 9.91 2.86
CA SER A 819 -37.62 11.15 3.60
C SER A 819 -36.28 11.16 4.33
N TRP A 820 -35.72 12.35 4.53
CA TRP A 820 -34.46 12.58 5.26
C TRP A 820 -34.51 13.82 6.14
#